data_AF-A0A2Z4LV07-F1
#
_entry.id   AF-A0A2Z4LV07-F1
#
_cell.length_a   1.000
_cell.length_b   1.000
_cell.length_c   1.000
_cell.angle_alpha   90.00
_cell.angle_beta   90.00
_cell.angle_gamma   90.00
#
_symmetry.space_group_name_H-M   'P 1'
#
loop_
_entity.id
_entity.type
_entity.pdbx_description
1 polymer ?
#
loop_
_entity_poly.entity_id
_entity_poly.type
_entity_poly.pdbx_seq_one_letter_code
_entity_poly.pdbx_strand_id
1 'polypeptide(L)'
;MDNKIKNTIICLLLICSLGNAQKTKKAERSFDNLSYKDAIATYEQLLEKGHSDKDIFEKLGDAHYINAEYGEAAAWYEKLFELEGADPQPEYMHRYATSLKSLGEYERSDQWMQKFGNSRPSDIRALKFNDNPDYLAQIAEYSHRYSIENLPLNSKESDFAPSLYGNRLVFSSARDSGVVARNIHLWNNKPFQKLYSASISGKGSFTGVSGFSKELETKAHETSTTFSNDGNTVYFTRNNFGNDSFSRDDKGISRLKVYRAVLENGKWKQVTELPFNSDSYSVAHPSLSADGKKLYFASDMPETIGNSDIFYVDIQADGTFGTPVNLGAGINTEGRETFPFVTATDVLYFASDGQLGLGGLDIFAAQLENAKSNCIINIGEPINSKADDFAFVLDGTGKQGFFSSNRDGGIGSDDIYGFTEEKPLHIKCIEIIYGTIKNAVSGRPLAKSEVKVLDQHDNIVAEGISDTAGAFRLEPKYRSGNYRIMATKEGFETNEASFTMVKERDIAKIDLVLKPSMAPEGTDLISYLKISPVYFDSDISAIGEEMKVDLDKIVTYMKDYPSLKIEVRGHTDSKGNDSYNAALSDRRAVESKKYLVSQGIDGSRISASGFGEKQLKNNCDTWEKCSEEEHRLNRRSEFIVVK
;
A
#
# COMPACT_ATOMS: atom_id res chain seq x y z
N MET A 1 32.64 -31.61 46.54
CA MET A 1 33.05 -30.34 45.90
C MET A 1 33.13 -29.28 46.99
N ASP A 2 34.32 -28.76 47.24
CA ASP A 2 34.58 -27.76 48.29
C ASP A 2 33.71 -26.50 48.12
N ASN A 3 33.14 -26.00 49.22
CA ASN A 3 32.34 -24.77 49.24
C ASN A 3 33.11 -23.55 48.69
N LYS A 4 34.45 -23.56 48.77
CA LYS A 4 35.32 -22.55 48.14
C LYS A 4 35.26 -22.59 46.62
N ILE A 5 35.26 -23.78 46.00
CA ILE A 5 35.19 -23.91 44.54
C ILE A 5 33.81 -23.49 44.03
N LYS A 6 32.74 -23.84 44.76
CA LYS A 6 31.38 -23.37 44.47
C LYS A 6 31.27 -21.84 44.53
N ASN A 7 31.79 -21.20 45.58
CA ASN A 7 31.73 -19.75 45.73
C ASN A 7 32.59 -18.99 44.70
N THR A 8 33.74 -19.54 44.30
CA THR A 8 34.58 -18.96 43.23
C THR A 8 33.90 -19.07 41.86
N ILE A 9 33.26 -20.21 41.56
CA ILE A 9 32.48 -20.38 40.32
C ILE A 9 31.27 -19.43 40.30
N ILE A 10 30.55 -19.28 41.42
CA ILE A 10 29.43 -18.33 41.54
C ILE A 10 29.91 -16.88 41.38
N CYS A 11 31.05 -16.50 41.96
CA CYS A 11 31.64 -15.17 41.77
C CYS A 11 32.08 -14.92 40.32
N LEU A 12 32.69 -15.90 39.65
CA LEU A 12 33.06 -15.79 38.24
C LEU A 12 31.83 -15.68 37.32
N LEU A 13 30.77 -16.44 37.61
CA LEU A 13 29.49 -16.33 36.90
C LEU A 13 28.82 -14.95 37.13
N LEU A 14 28.89 -14.41 38.34
CA LEU A 14 28.40 -13.07 38.67
C LEU A 14 29.21 -11.98 37.95
N ILE A 15 30.54 -12.08 37.91
CA ILE A 15 31.40 -11.10 37.21
C ILE A 15 31.17 -11.15 35.68
N CYS A 16 31.00 -12.34 35.10
CA CYS A 16 30.64 -12.49 33.69
C CYS A 16 29.25 -11.90 33.39
N SER A 17 28.26 -12.12 34.26
CA SER A 17 26.90 -11.57 34.10
C SER A 17 26.88 -10.03 34.17
N LEU A 18 27.67 -9.43 35.08
CA LEU A 18 27.82 -7.98 35.21
C LEU A 18 28.53 -7.37 33.99
N GLY A 19 29.57 -8.03 33.47
CA GLY A 19 30.28 -7.59 32.26
C GLY A 19 29.42 -7.63 30.99
N ASN A 20 28.54 -8.62 30.86
CA ASN A 20 27.61 -8.70 29.73
C ASN A 20 26.49 -7.66 29.85
N ALA A 21 25.89 -7.47 31.03
CA ALA A 21 24.89 -6.42 31.26
C ALA A 21 25.44 -5.00 30.99
N GLN A 22 26.71 -4.77 31.26
CA GLN A 22 27.38 -3.50 30.96
C GLN A 22 27.62 -3.29 29.46
N LYS A 23 27.86 -4.36 28.69
CA LYS A 23 27.98 -4.30 27.22
C LYS A 23 26.63 -4.09 26.54
N THR A 24 25.57 -4.75 26.99
CA THR A 24 24.21 -4.53 26.45
C THR A 24 23.79 -3.07 26.63
N LYS A 25 23.95 -2.52 27.85
CA LYS A 25 23.70 -1.09 28.10
C LYS A 25 24.56 -0.15 27.26
N LYS A 26 25.78 -0.57 26.90
CA LYS A 26 26.64 0.20 26.00
C LYS A 26 26.08 0.18 24.57
N ALA A 27 25.69 -0.99 24.07
CA ALA A 27 25.11 -1.15 22.73
C ALA A 27 23.79 -0.36 22.60
N GLU A 28 22.90 -0.47 23.58
CA GLU A 28 21.66 0.30 23.68
C GLU A 28 21.95 1.80 23.64
N ARG A 29 22.88 2.28 24.48
CA ARG A 29 23.27 3.70 24.47
C ARG A 29 23.85 4.13 23.14
N SER A 30 24.67 3.32 22.48
CA SER A 30 25.21 3.64 21.16
C SER A 30 24.08 3.73 20.14
N PHE A 31 23.13 2.80 20.15
CA PHE A 31 21.98 2.79 19.27
C PHE A 31 21.06 4.01 19.52
N ASP A 32 20.73 4.30 20.77
CA ASP A 32 19.86 5.41 21.16
C ASP A 32 20.50 6.78 20.85
N ASN A 33 21.83 6.86 20.89
CA ASN A 33 22.60 8.02 20.42
C ASN A 33 22.87 8.00 18.91
N LEU A 34 22.17 7.14 18.16
CA LEU A 34 22.23 7.00 16.71
C LEU A 34 23.63 6.66 16.17
N SER A 35 24.51 6.12 17.02
CA SER A 35 25.86 5.67 16.68
C SER A 35 25.81 4.22 16.19
N TYR A 36 25.12 4.01 15.06
CA TYR A 36 24.72 2.68 14.60
C TYR A 36 25.90 1.75 14.30
N LYS A 37 27.01 2.25 13.73
CA LYS A 37 28.20 1.41 13.48
C LYS A 37 28.82 0.87 14.77
N ASP A 38 28.91 1.71 15.82
CA ASP A 38 29.38 1.28 17.14
C ASP A 38 28.40 0.32 17.82
N ALA A 39 27.09 0.55 17.62
CA ALA A 39 26.04 -0.33 18.12
C ALA A 39 26.13 -1.73 17.46
N ILE A 40 26.21 -1.80 16.13
CA ILE A 40 26.37 -3.04 15.36
C ILE A 40 27.56 -3.84 15.88
N ALA A 41 28.75 -3.22 15.91
CA ALA A 41 29.96 -3.89 16.38
C ALA A 41 29.85 -4.41 17.83
N THR A 42 29.10 -3.70 18.68
CA THR A 42 28.88 -4.14 20.08
C THR A 42 27.85 -5.27 20.17
N TYR A 43 26.78 -5.23 19.37
CA TYR A 43 25.78 -6.30 19.29
C TYR A 43 26.35 -7.58 18.69
N GLU A 44 27.16 -7.50 17.63
CA GLU A 44 27.86 -8.66 17.06
C GLU A 44 28.76 -9.36 18.09
N GLN A 45 29.49 -8.60 18.92
CA GLN A 45 30.28 -9.16 20.03
C GLN A 45 29.42 -9.84 21.10
N LEU A 46 28.17 -9.41 21.30
CA LEU A 46 27.24 -10.08 22.21
C LEU A 46 26.78 -11.42 21.60
N LEU A 47 26.55 -11.47 20.29
CA LEU A 47 26.22 -12.70 19.57
C LEU A 47 27.34 -13.73 19.61
N GLU A 48 28.60 -13.32 19.41
CA GLU A 48 29.78 -14.19 19.55
C GLU A 48 29.90 -14.84 20.94
N LYS A 49 29.31 -14.20 21.96
CA LYS A 49 29.26 -14.72 23.34
C LYS A 49 28.04 -15.59 23.63
N GLY A 50 27.24 -15.90 22.61
CA GLY A 50 26.06 -16.76 22.71
C GLY A 50 24.78 -16.04 23.18
N HIS A 51 24.75 -14.70 23.18
CA HIS A 51 23.49 -13.97 23.32
C HIS A 51 22.72 -14.05 22.00
N SER A 52 21.41 -14.23 22.06
CA SER A 52 20.55 -14.35 20.87
C SER A 52 19.13 -13.88 21.20
N ASP A 53 19.05 -12.79 21.96
CA ASP A 53 17.79 -12.25 22.47
C ASP A 53 17.08 -11.43 21.37
N LYS A 54 15.75 -11.42 21.42
CA LYS A 54 14.87 -10.68 20.50
C LYS A 54 15.37 -9.25 20.24
N ASP A 55 15.65 -8.50 21.30
CA ASP A 55 16.07 -7.09 21.23
C ASP A 55 17.38 -6.90 20.45
N ILE A 56 18.30 -7.88 20.49
CA ILE A 56 19.56 -7.80 19.74
C ILE A 56 19.29 -7.89 18.24
N PHE A 57 18.43 -8.82 17.81
CA PHE A 57 18.06 -8.97 16.41
C PHE A 57 17.26 -7.77 15.90
N GLU A 58 16.33 -7.24 16.70
CA GLU A 58 15.61 -6.00 16.40
C GLU A 58 16.58 -4.83 16.15
N LYS A 59 17.54 -4.62 17.06
CA LYS A 59 18.49 -3.50 16.98
C LYS A 59 19.52 -3.68 15.87
N LEU A 60 19.99 -4.89 15.60
CA LEU A 60 20.87 -5.15 14.45
C LEU A 60 20.13 -4.93 13.13
N GLY A 61 18.94 -5.51 12.98
CA GLY A 61 18.10 -5.32 11.79
C GLY A 61 17.84 -3.84 11.52
N ASP A 62 17.46 -3.08 12.53
CA ASP A 62 17.21 -1.63 12.41
C ASP A 62 18.47 -0.85 12.05
N ALA A 63 19.60 -1.14 12.70
CA ALA A 63 20.85 -0.42 12.46
C ALA A 63 21.36 -0.62 11.03
N HIS A 64 21.22 -1.83 10.48
CA HIS A 64 21.54 -2.10 9.08
C HIS A 64 20.53 -1.48 8.13
N TYR A 65 19.22 -1.62 8.40
CA TYR A 65 18.14 -1.03 7.59
C TYR A 65 18.29 0.49 7.46
N ILE A 66 18.56 1.19 8.56
CA ILE A 66 18.74 2.65 8.60
C ILE A 66 19.98 3.11 7.82
N ASN A 67 20.99 2.25 7.68
CA ASN A 67 22.18 2.52 6.87
C ASN A 67 22.08 2.00 5.43
N ALA A 68 20.87 1.61 4.99
CA ALA A 68 20.61 1.00 3.68
C ALA A 68 21.39 -0.30 3.41
N GLU A 69 21.78 -1.01 4.46
CA GLU A 69 22.46 -2.31 4.39
C GLU A 69 21.41 -3.44 4.36
N TYR A 70 20.56 -3.43 3.34
CA TYR A 70 19.32 -4.22 3.29
C TYR A 70 19.55 -5.75 3.34
N GLY A 71 20.67 -6.24 2.79
CA GLY A 71 21.01 -7.66 2.89
C GLY A 71 21.25 -8.13 4.32
N GLU A 72 22.02 -7.36 5.09
CA GLU A 72 22.26 -7.64 6.50
C GLU A 72 20.99 -7.44 7.32
N ALA A 73 20.22 -6.38 7.03
CA ALA A 73 18.93 -6.14 7.68
C ALA A 73 17.97 -7.33 7.49
N ALA A 74 17.82 -7.83 6.26
CA ALA A 74 16.99 -9.00 5.96
C ALA A 74 17.43 -10.23 6.75
N ALA A 75 18.74 -10.49 6.85
CA ALA A 75 19.28 -11.63 7.59
C ALA A 75 18.98 -11.54 9.11
N TRP A 76 19.01 -10.33 9.69
CA TRP A 76 18.68 -10.15 11.11
C TRP A 76 17.18 -10.22 11.39
N TYR A 77 16.35 -9.65 10.52
CA TYR A 77 14.90 -9.78 10.66
C TYR A 77 14.42 -11.22 10.45
N GLU A 78 15.04 -11.98 9.54
CA GLU A 78 14.75 -13.40 9.39
C GLU A 78 14.95 -14.15 10.71
N LYS A 79 16.12 -13.97 11.35
CA LYS A 79 16.40 -14.54 12.68
C LYS A 79 15.43 -14.06 13.76
N LEU A 80 15.00 -12.80 13.71
CA LEU A 80 14.00 -12.26 14.63
C LEU A 80 12.67 -13.01 14.52
N PHE A 81 12.21 -13.30 13.31
CA PHE A 81 10.95 -14.00 13.06
C PHE A 81 11.03 -15.53 13.19
N GLU A 82 12.22 -16.10 13.16
CA GLU A 82 12.46 -17.53 13.46
C GLU A 82 12.52 -17.82 14.97
N LEU A 83 12.69 -16.80 15.82
CA LEU A 83 12.79 -16.96 17.26
C LEU A 83 11.45 -17.44 17.85
N GLU A 84 11.46 -18.66 18.42
CA GLU A 84 10.25 -19.29 18.97
C GLU A 84 9.62 -18.43 20.09
N GLY A 85 8.34 -18.11 19.94
CA GLY A 85 7.60 -17.28 20.90
C GLY A 85 7.95 -15.78 20.84
N ALA A 86 8.73 -15.34 19.86
CA ALA A 86 8.95 -13.92 19.64
C ALA A 86 7.65 -13.24 19.16
N ASP A 87 7.29 -12.14 19.81
CA ASP A 87 6.18 -11.25 19.43
C ASP A 87 6.76 -9.87 19.04
N PRO A 88 7.46 -9.75 17.90
CA PRO A 88 8.02 -8.49 17.44
C PRO A 88 6.92 -7.52 17.02
N GLN A 89 7.19 -6.22 17.14
CA GLN A 89 6.24 -5.20 16.69
C GLN A 89 5.96 -5.34 15.19
N PRO A 90 4.72 -5.06 14.73
CA PRO A 90 4.37 -5.16 13.31
C PRO A 90 5.28 -4.41 12.34
N GLU A 91 5.89 -3.30 12.76
CA GLU A 91 6.81 -2.51 11.92
C GLU A 91 8.00 -3.34 11.41
N TYR A 92 8.45 -4.34 12.18
CA TYR A 92 9.52 -5.24 11.75
C TYR A 92 9.10 -6.11 10.55
N MET A 93 7.81 -6.39 10.38
CA MET A 93 7.30 -7.11 9.20
C MET A 93 7.45 -6.25 7.95
N HIS A 94 7.11 -4.95 8.05
CA HIS A 94 7.29 -4.00 6.95
C HIS A 94 8.77 -3.84 6.60
N ARG A 95 9.64 -3.57 7.59
CA ARG A 95 11.09 -3.40 7.36
C ARG A 95 11.72 -4.65 6.74
N TYR A 96 11.30 -5.84 7.18
CA TYR A 96 11.76 -7.09 6.59
C TYR A 96 11.28 -7.23 5.14
N ALA A 97 10.00 -6.96 4.87
CA ALA A 97 9.46 -6.96 3.52
C ALA A 97 10.23 -5.98 2.61
N THR A 98 10.46 -4.74 3.03
CA THR A 98 11.28 -3.76 2.29
C THR A 98 12.70 -4.28 2.04
N SER A 99 13.34 -4.89 3.05
CA SER A 99 14.70 -5.43 2.90
C SER A 99 14.76 -6.57 1.88
N LEU A 100 13.77 -7.48 1.88
CA LEU A 100 13.62 -8.55 0.87
C LEU A 100 13.38 -7.98 -0.53
N LYS A 101 12.58 -6.91 -0.63
CA LYS A 101 12.32 -6.19 -1.88
C LYS A 101 13.61 -5.64 -2.48
N SER A 102 14.48 -5.04 -1.65
CA SER A 102 15.81 -4.56 -2.05
C SER A 102 16.79 -5.67 -2.44
N LEU A 103 16.52 -6.92 -2.08
CA LEU A 103 17.24 -8.10 -2.59
C LEU A 103 16.64 -8.64 -3.90
N GLY A 104 15.49 -8.12 -4.32
CA GLY A 104 14.70 -8.60 -5.46
C GLY A 104 13.88 -9.85 -5.15
N GLU A 105 13.67 -10.17 -3.86
CA GLU A 105 12.85 -11.30 -3.40
C GLU A 105 11.38 -10.86 -3.22
N TYR A 106 10.76 -10.39 -4.30
CA TYR A 106 9.45 -9.75 -4.28
C TYR A 106 8.35 -10.67 -3.75
N GLU A 107 8.33 -11.96 -4.12
CA GLU A 107 7.30 -12.88 -3.65
C GLU A 107 7.36 -13.09 -2.13
N ARG A 108 8.57 -13.13 -1.56
CA ARG A 108 8.74 -13.22 -0.09
C ARG A 108 8.39 -11.90 0.58
N SER A 109 8.76 -10.78 -0.04
CA SER A 109 8.37 -9.44 0.41
C SER A 109 6.84 -9.32 0.50
N ASP A 110 6.12 -9.71 -0.54
CA ASP A 110 4.65 -9.66 -0.62
C ASP A 110 3.98 -10.55 0.44
N GLN A 111 4.54 -11.72 0.74
CA GLN A 111 4.05 -12.58 1.83
C GLN A 111 4.16 -11.88 3.20
N TRP A 112 5.25 -11.13 3.43
CA TRP A 112 5.41 -10.35 4.65
C TRP A 112 4.53 -9.11 4.68
N MET A 113 4.30 -8.45 3.54
CA MET A 113 3.33 -7.36 3.42
C MET A 113 1.89 -7.80 3.70
N GLN A 114 1.50 -9.02 3.29
CA GLN A 114 0.20 -9.59 3.67
C GLN A 114 0.07 -9.78 5.18
N LYS A 115 1.11 -10.33 5.83
CA LYS A 115 1.14 -10.47 7.30
C LYS A 115 1.07 -9.11 7.99
N PHE A 116 1.85 -8.15 7.50
CA PHE A 116 1.84 -6.77 7.97
C PHE A 116 0.44 -6.16 7.86
N GLY A 117 -0.20 -6.24 6.69
CA GLY A 117 -1.55 -5.71 6.48
C GLY A 117 -2.63 -6.35 7.34
N ASN A 118 -2.51 -7.65 7.64
CA ASN A 118 -3.40 -8.31 8.60
C ASN A 118 -3.22 -7.78 10.03
N SER A 119 -1.99 -7.42 10.41
CA SER A 119 -1.68 -6.87 11.74
C SER A 119 -1.98 -5.36 11.86
N ARG A 120 -1.96 -4.63 10.75
CA ARG A 120 -2.14 -3.18 10.66
C ARG A 120 -3.10 -2.83 9.50
N PRO A 121 -4.40 -3.21 9.58
CA PRO A 121 -5.34 -3.05 8.46
C PRO A 121 -5.72 -1.59 8.14
N SER A 122 -5.29 -0.63 8.97
CA SER A 122 -5.52 0.81 8.76
C SER A 122 -4.25 1.58 8.35
N ASP A 123 -3.10 0.91 8.30
CA ASP A 123 -1.85 1.51 7.85
C ASP A 123 -1.91 1.77 6.33
N ILE A 124 -1.53 2.96 5.90
CA ILE A 124 -1.66 3.40 4.51
C ILE A 124 -0.81 2.51 3.58
N ARG A 125 0.37 2.05 4.04
CA ARG A 125 1.25 1.16 3.27
C ARG A 125 0.56 -0.19 3.04
N ALA A 126 -0.11 -0.71 4.06
CA ALA A 126 -0.92 -1.94 3.96
C ALA A 126 -2.14 -1.76 3.04
N LEU A 127 -2.87 -0.65 3.16
CA LEU A 127 -4.02 -0.36 2.30
C LEU A 127 -3.60 -0.26 0.83
N LYS A 128 -2.53 0.50 0.55
CA LYS A 128 -1.99 0.66 -0.81
C LYS A 128 -1.58 -0.69 -1.41
N PHE A 129 -0.90 -1.54 -0.64
CA PHE A 129 -0.51 -2.89 -1.06
C PHE A 129 -1.73 -3.77 -1.39
N ASN A 130 -2.72 -3.82 -0.49
CA ASN A 130 -3.93 -4.62 -0.70
C ASN A 130 -4.76 -4.15 -1.90
N ASP A 131 -4.80 -2.84 -2.16
CA ASP A 131 -5.53 -2.25 -3.29
C ASP A 131 -4.82 -2.47 -4.64
N ASN A 132 -3.52 -2.77 -4.62
CA ASN A 132 -2.67 -2.89 -5.81
C ASN A 132 -1.78 -4.15 -5.79
N PRO A 133 -2.38 -5.36 -5.83
CA PRO A 133 -1.61 -6.60 -5.85
C PRO A 133 -0.67 -6.73 -7.07
N ASP A 134 -0.99 -6.07 -8.19
CA ASP A 134 -0.21 -6.10 -9.42
C ASP A 134 0.75 -4.89 -9.57
N TYR A 135 1.20 -4.29 -8.46
CA TYR A 135 2.02 -3.06 -8.50
C TYR A 135 3.27 -3.19 -9.36
N LEU A 136 3.96 -4.33 -9.35
CA LEU A 136 5.15 -4.56 -10.18
C LEU A 136 4.85 -4.46 -11.69
N ALA A 137 3.68 -4.96 -12.12
CA ALA A 137 3.25 -4.83 -13.51
C ALA A 137 2.97 -3.36 -13.87
N GLN A 138 2.35 -2.61 -12.96
CA GLN A 138 2.12 -1.17 -13.15
C GLN A 138 3.45 -0.40 -13.24
N ILE A 139 4.42 -0.72 -12.37
CA ILE A 139 5.76 -0.11 -12.42
C ILE A 139 6.42 -0.40 -13.77
N ALA A 140 6.32 -1.63 -14.27
CA ALA A 140 6.90 -2.02 -15.56
C ALA A 140 6.33 -1.22 -16.74
N GLU A 141 5.09 -0.72 -16.68
CA GLU A 141 4.53 0.16 -17.71
C GLU A 141 5.21 1.53 -17.77
N TYR A 142 5.73 2.01 -16.63
CA TYR A 142 6.46 3.26 -16.50
C TYR A 142 7.97 3.08 -16.68
N SER A 143 8.46 1.85 -16.74
CA SER A 143 9.86 1.54 -16.99
C SER A 143 10.31 1.84 -18.43
N HIS A 144 11.62 1.91 -18.63
CA HIS A 144 12.30 2.13 -19.92
C HIS A 144 11.90 3.44 -20.61
N ARG A 145 11.68 4.47 -19.78
CA ARG A 145 11.43 5.85 -20.20
C ARG A 145 12.67 6.73 -20.13
N TYR A 146 13.72 6.29 -19.44
CA TYR A 146 14.94 7.05 -19.22
C TYR A 146 16.17 6.27 -19.69
N SER A 147 17.18 7.00 -20.15
CA SER A 147 18.57 6.55 -20.21
C SER A 147 19.33 7.17 -19.04
N ILE A 148 20.21 6.41 -18.37
CA ILE A 148 20.97 6.87 -17.19
C ILE A 148 22.47 6.70 -17.39
N GLU A 149 23.26 7.56 -16.75
CA GLU A 149 24.72 7.47 -16.70
C GLU A 149 25.24 7.83 -15.29
N ASN A 150 26.21 7.07 -14.79
CA ASN A 150 26.93 7.44 -13.57
C ASN A 150 27.90 8.57 -13.89
N LEU A 151 27.92 9.61 -13.05
CA LEU A 151 28.66 10.82 -13.38
C LEU A 151 30.13 10.75 -12.93
N PRO A 152 31.08 11.23 -13.77
CA PRO A 152 32.50 11.24 -13.42
C PRO A 152 32.84 12.22 -12.28
N LEU A 153 31.88 13.04 -11.85
CA LEU A 153 32.05 13.92 -10.70
C LEU A 153 32.01 13.15 -9.38
N ASN A 154 31.42 11.95 -9.32
CA ASN A 154 31.30 11.20 -8.07
C ASN A 154 32.67 10.85 -7.49
N SER A 155 32.72 10.77 -6.18
CA SER A 155 33.88 10.42 -5.37
C SER A 155 33.70 9.02 -4.81
N LYS A 156 34.70 8.54 -4.06
CA LYS A 156 34.57 7.26 -3.32
C LYS A 156 33.68 7.38 -2.07
N GLU A 157 33.25 8.59 -1.74
CA GLU A 157 32.40 8.88 -0.59
C GLU A 157 30.93 9.03 -1.04
N SER A 158 30.05 9.46 -0.14
CA SER A 158 28.66 9.76 -0.49
C SER A 158 28.57 11.10 -1.24
N ASP A 159 27.89 11.09 -2.38
CA ASP A 159 27.62 12.22 -3.26
C ASP A 159 26.15 12.23 -3.67
N PHE A 160 25.39 13.22 -3.19
CA PHE A 160 23.94 13.21 -3.37
C PHE A 160 23.27 14.59 -3.37
N ALA A 161 21.96 14.61 -3.57
CA ALA A 161 21.12 15.80 -3.59
C ALA A 161 21.60 16.86 -4.59
N PRO A 162 21.69 16.49 -5.89
CA PRO A 162 21.99 17.45 -6.94
C PRO A 162 20.93 18.56 -7.01
N SER A 163 21.37 19.75 -7.39
CA SER A 163 20.52 20.90 -7.68
C SER A 163 21.19 21.80 -8.71
N LEU A 164 20.40 22.55 -9.47
CA LEU A 164 20.90 23.40 -10.55
C LEU A 164 21.05 24.84 -10.08
N TYR A 165 22.21 25.43 -10.38
CA TYR A 165 22.51 26.84 -10.15
C TYR A 165 23.20 27.45 -11.37
N GLY A 166 22.43 28.13 -12.22
CA GLY A 166 22.92 28.60 -13.51
C GLY A 166 23.42 27.44 -14.37
N ASN A 167 24.70 27.46 -14.75
CA ASN A 167 25.36 26.36 -15.49
C ASN A 167 26.14 25.39 -14.58
N ARG A 168 25.86 25.38 -13.27
CA ARG A 168 26.55 24.54 -12.29
C ARG A 168 25.59 23.55 -11.69
N LEU A 169 26.10 22.35 -11.44
CA LEU A 169 25.48 21.39 -10.55
C LEU A 169 26.04 21.61 -9.15
N VAL A 170 25.17 21.85 -8.17
CA VAL A 170 25.50 21.95 -6.75
C VAL A 170 25.01 20.69 -6.06
N PHE A 171 25.83 20.06 -5.23
CA PHE A 171 25.52 18.78 -4.61
C PHE A 171 26.17 18.64 -3.24
N SER A 172 25.68 17.69 -2.46
CA SER A 172 26.20 17.33 -1.14
C SER A 172 27.26 16.26 -1.30
N SER A 173 28.39 16.40 -0.61
CA SER A 173 29.45 15.40 -0.65
C SER A 173 30.16 15.25 0.68
N ALA A 174 30.50 14.01 1.03
CA ALA A 174 31.43 13.68 2.10
C ALA A 174 32.89 13.61 1.62
N ARG A 175 33.20 14.01 0.38
CA ARG A 175 34.59 14.13 -0.11
C ARG A 175 35.31 15.20 0.70
N ASP A 176 36.39 14.85 1.39
CA ASP A 176 37.26 15.82 2.07
C ASP A 176 38.53 16.06 1.23
N SER A 177 39.02 17.31 1.20
CA SER A 177 40.26 17.72 0.55
C SER A 177 41.30 18.33 1.53
N GLY A 178 41.08 18.26 2.84
CA GLY A 178 41.96 18.80 3.88
C GLY A 178 42.89 17.79 4.56
N VAL A 179 44.15 18.18 4.80
CA VAL A 179 45.24 17.34 5.34
C VAL A 179 45.16 17.09 6.86
N VAL A 180 44.12 17.57 7.56
CA VAL A 180 43.98 17.42 9.02
C VAL A 180 42.60 16.89 9.34
N ALA A 181 42.52 15.61 9.73
CA ALA A 181 41.29 15.00 10.23
C ALA A 181 40.75 15.81 11.41
N ARG A 182 39.44 16.13 11.39
CA ARG A 182 38.60 16.33 12.59
C ARG A 182 37.15 16.61 12.19
N ASN A 183 36.38 15.53 12.09
CA ASN A 183 35.02 15.33 12.63
C ASN A 183 34.44 14.13 11.87
N ILE A 184 34.29 13.01 12.55
CA ILE A 184 33.69 11.79 11.99
C ILE A 184 32.26 11.72 12.52
N HIS A 185 31.29 11.51 11.63
CA HIS A 185 29.89 11.38 11.98
C HIS A 185 29.64 9.97 12.52
N LEU A 186 29.32 9.85 13.81
CA LEU A 186 29.24 8.55 14.52
C LEU A 186 28.14 7.60 14.00
N TRP A 187 27.16 8.13 13.26
CA TRP A 187 26.09 7.33 12.64
C TRP A 187 26.63 6.30 11.66
N ASN A 188 27.53 6.73 10.76
CA ASN A 188 28.06 5.92 9.66
C ASN A 188 29.60 5.89 9.63
N ASN A 189 30.26 6.55 10.59
CA ASN A 189 31.70 6.70 10.69
C ASN A 189 32.36 7.39 9.47
N LYS A 190 31.63 8.29 8.79
CA LYS A 190 32.09 9.04 7.61
C LYS A 190 32.34 10.54 7.90
N PRO A 191 33.08 11.27 7.04
CA PRO A 191 33.23 12.72 7.15
C PRO A 191 31.89 13.46 7.10
N PHE A 192 31.87 14.69 7.64
CA PHE A 192 30.71 15.58 7.50
C PHE A 192 30.51 16.01 6.05
N GLN A 193 29.25 16.09 5.64
CA GLN A 193 28.82 16.43 4.28
C GLN A 193 28.91 17.94 4.05
N LYS A 194 29.45 18.35 2.90
CA LYS A 194 29.59 19.75 2.46
C LYS A 194 28.99 19.97 1.09
N LEU A 195 28.73 21.23 0.77
CA LEU A 195 28.26 21.63 -0.56
C LEU A 195 29.43 21.78 -1.52
N TYR A 196 29.39 21.02 -2.61
CA TYR A 196 30.30 21.10 -3.74
C TYR A 196 29.57 21.56 -4.99
N SER A 197 30.33 21.97 -5.99
CA SER A 197 29.78 22.28 -7.29
C SER A 197 30.71 21.93 -8.43
N ALA A 198 30.14 21.67 -9.59
CA ALA A 198 30.84 21.43 -10.84
C ALA A 198 30.19 22.21 -11.97
N SER A 199 30.99 22.72 -12.89
CA SER A 199 30.49 23.40 -14.10
C SER A 199 30.04 22.37 -15.13
N ILE A 200 28.88 22.62 -15.74
CA ILE A 200 28.30 21.81 -16.81
C ILE A 200 28.84 22.33 -18.14
N SER A 201 29.70 21.55 -18.80
CA SER A 201 30.40 21.93 -20.04
C SER A 201 29.79 21.34 -21.33
N GLY A 202 28.64 20.65 -21.24
CA GLY A 202 27.93 20.01 -22.36
C GLY A 202 27.07 18.84 -21.89
N LYS A 203 26.61 17.95 -22.81
CA LYS A 203 25.85 16.73 -22.49
C LYS A 203 26.55 15.91 -21.38
N GLY A 204 26.13 16.04 -20.12
CA GLY A 204 26.66 15.26 -19.00
C GLY A 204 28.15 15.49 -18.66
N SER A 205 28.80 16.51 -19.22
CA SER A 205 30.22 16.77 -18.98
C SER A 205 30.42 17.74 -17.82
N PHE A 206 31.19 17.31 -16.82
CA PHE A 206 31.47 18.08 -15.60
C PHE A 206 32.94 18.44 -15.50
N THR A 207 33.22 19.70 -15.16
CA THR A 207 34.58 20.18 -14.92
C THR A 207 34.64 21.03 -13.65
N GLY A 208 35.82 21.12 -13.04
CA GLY A 208 36.07 22.06 -11.96
C GLY A 208 35.33 21.77 -10.65
N VAL A 209 35.17 20.49 -10.29
CA VAL A 209 34.65 20.09 -8.97
C VAL A 209 35.41 20.83 -7.87
N SER A 210 34.69 21.62 -7.08
CA SER A 210 35.23 22.41 -5.98
C SER A 210 34.15 22.72 -4.94
N GLY A 211 34.57 23.12 -3.72
CA GLY A 211 33.63 23.57 -2.69
C GLY A 211 32.76 24.71 -3.20
N PHE A 212 31.46 24.69 -2.88
CA PHE A 212 30.48 25.62 -3.43
C PHE A 212 30.66 27.04 -2.91
N SER A 213 30.74 27.21 -1.58
CA SER A 213 30.95 28.52 -0.95
C SER A 213 31.46 28.39 0.49
N LYS A 214 32.57 29.06 0.78
CA LYS A 214 33.15 29.14 2.12
C LYS A 214 32.25 29.88 3.11
N GLU A 215 31.41 30.79 2.62
CA GLU A 215 30.48 31.56 3.45
C GLU A 215 29.31 30.70 3.99
N LEU A 216 29.00 29.58 3.35
CA LEU A 216 27.97 28.64 3.78
C LEU A 216 28.53 27.47 4.62
N GLU A 217 29.83 27.22 4.55
CA GLU A 217 30.49 26.10 5.23
C GLU A 217 30.58 26.33 6.75
N THR A 218 30.20 25.31 7.54
CA THR A 218 30.45 25.28 9.00
C THR A 218 31.17 24.01 9.43
N LYS A 219 31.10 23.59 10.70
CA LYS A 219 31.54 22.27 11.17
C LYS A 219 30.44 21.21 11.13
N ALA A 220 29.21 21.59 10.76
CA ALA A 220 28.03 20.72 10.64
C ALA A 220 27.89 20.09 9.25
N HIS A 221 26.86 19.26 9.03
CA HIS A 221 26.49 18.86 7.67
C HIS A 221 25.79 20.03 6.99
N GLU A 222 26.17 20.32 5.75
CA GLU A 222 25.42 21.17 4.83
C GLU A 222 25.05 20.34 3.60
N THR A 223 23.75 20.21 3.34
CA THR A 223 23.23 19.35 2.27
C THR A 223 22.03 19.99 1.58
N SER A 224 21.63 19.41 0.44
CA SER A 224 20.37 19.67 -0.27
C SER A 224 20.03 21.14 -0.46
N THR A 225 20.38 21.68 -1.63
CA THR A 225 20.14 23.08 -1.99
C THR A 225 18.96 23.25 -2.95
N THR A 226 18.28 24.39 -2.86
CA THR A 226 17.42 24.92 -3.93
C THR A 226 17.65 26.42 -4.08
N PHE A 227 17.46 26.97 -5.27
CA PHE A 227 17.81 28.34 -5.63
C PHE A 227 16.60 29.08 -6.17
N SER A 228 16.46 30.36 -5.83
CA SER A 228 15.48 31.22 -6.47
C SER A 228 15.78 31.37 -7.97
N ASN A 229 14.74 31.64 -8.77
CA ASN A 229 14.85 31.77 -10.23
C ASN A 229 15.86 32.85 -10.68
N ASP A 230 16.03 33.90 -9.88
CA ASP A 230 17.00 34.97 -10.12
C ASP A 230 18.43 34.60 -9.67
N GLY A 231 18.62 33.45 -9.02
CA GLY A 231 19.89 32.96 -8.50
C GLY A 231 20.43 33.72 -7.30
N ASN A 232 19.64 34.63 -6.71
CA ASN A 232 20.11 35.49 -5.62
C ASN A 232 19.81 34.94 -4.22
N THR A 233 18.99 33.90 -4.11
CA THR A 233 18.65 33.26 -2.84
C THR A 233 18.93 31.76 -2.92
N VAL A 234 19.58 31.22 -1.91
CA VAL A 234 19.75 29.77 -1.72
C VAL A 234 19.06 29.34 -0.43
N TYR A 235 18.34 28.23 -0.51
CA TYR A 235 17.84 27.48 0.64
C TYR A 235 18.62 26.19 0.76
N PHE A 236 19.01 25.79 1.97
CA PHE A 236 19.79 24.58 2.19
C PHE A 236 19.53 23.96 3.55
N THR A 237 19.80 22.65 3.66
CA THR A 237 19.67 21.91 4.92
C THR A 237 20.98 21.97 5.69
N ARG A 238 20.92 22.20 7.00
CA ARG A 238 22.06 22.08 7.91
C ARG A 238 21.62 21.47 9.24
N ASN A 239 22.50 20.74 9.94
CA ASN A 239 22.22 20.44 11.36
C ASN A 239 22.00 21.74 12.15
N ASN A 240 21.29 21.62 13.27
CA ASN A 240 21.08 22.68 14.24
C ASN A 240 22.42 23.09 14.91
N PHE A 241 23.19 23.91 14.19
CA PHE A 241 24.52 24.34 14.53
C PHE A 241 24.60 25.86 14.57
N GLY A 242 24.94 26.39 15.74
CA GLY A 242 25.05 27.82 16.00
C GLY A 242 26.04 28.09 17.12
N ASN A 243 26.65 29.28 17.13
CA ASN A 243 27.69 29.67 18.09
C ASN A 243 28.82 28.62 18.24
N ASP A 244 29.21 28.02 17.11
CA ASP A 244 30.27 26.99 17.06
C ASP A 244 29.95 25.67 17.81
N SER A 245 28.65 25.40 18.04
CA SER A 245 28.17 24.23 18.79
C SER A 245 26.88 23.63 18.18
N PHE A 246 26.63 22.34 18.45
CA PHE A 246 25.37 21.69 18.07
C PHE A 246 24.33 21.87 19.17
N SER A 247 23.17 22.42 18.81
CA SER A 247 21.96 22.38 19.63
C SER A 247 21.30 21.00 19.49
N ARG A 248 20.82 20.47 20.60
CA ARG A 248 20.28 19.10 20.70
C ARG A 248 18.92 19.12 21.37
N ASP A 249 18.04 18.23 20.93
CA ASP A 249 16.75 18.01 21.59
C ASP A 249 16.89 17.23 22.91
N ASP A 250 15.76 16.94 23.56
CA ASP A 250 15.70 16.18 24.81
C ASP A 250 16.24 14.74 24.67
N LYS A 251 16.40 14.24 23.44
CA LYS A 251 16.98 12.93 23.11
C LYS A 251 18.47 13.04 22.75
N GLY A 252 19.07 14.22 22.83
CA GLY A 252 20.47 14.45 22.49
C GLY A 252 20.74 14.52 20.98
N ILE A 253 19.71 14.62 20.14
CA ILE A 253 19.82 14.58 18.67
C ILE A 253 19.95 16.01 18.14
N SER A 254 20.93 16.24 17.28
CA SER A 254 21.04 17.51 16.54
C SER A 254 20.13 17.46 15.31
N ARG A 255 18.94 18.04 15.42
CA ARG A 255 17.93 18.09 14.33
C ARG A 255 18.42 18.84 13.10
N LEU A 256 17.77 18.59 11.96
CA LEU A 256 18.01 19.29 10.71
C LEU A 256 17.14 20.54 10.63
N LYS A 257 17.67 21.62 10.05
CA LYS A 257 16.97 22.88 9.82
C LYS A 257 17.22 23.37 8.40
N VAL A 258 16.25 24.09 7.84
CA VAL A 258 16.43 24.79 6.57
C VAL A 258 16.90 26.22 6.84
N TYR A 259 17.97 26.63 6.16
CA TYR A 259 18.52 27.98 6.19
C TYR A 259 18.36 28.66 4.84
N ARG A 260 18.31 29.98 4.85
CA ARG A 260 18.35 30.85 3.68
C ARG A 260 19.60 31.72 3.70
N ALA A 261 20.22 31.93 2.54
CA ALA A 261 21.26 32.94 2.35
C ALA A 261 21.00 33.73 1.06
N VAL A 262 21.49 34.97 1.03
CA VAL A 262 21.32 35.91 -0.08
C VAL A 262 22.66 36.23 -0.71
N LEU A 263 22.72 36.27 -2.05
CA LEU A 263 23.90 36.62 -2.81
C LEU A 263 24.07 38.14 -2.87
N GLU A 264 25.16 38.64 -2.28
CA GLU A 264 25.53 40.06 -2.30
C GLU A 264 26.98 40.23 -2.74
N ASN A 265 27.21 40.98 -3.83
CA ASN A 265 28.55 41.23 -4.37
C ASN A 265 29.36 39.94 -4.60
N GLY A 266 28.71 38.89 -5.11
CA GLY A 266 29.32 37.60 -5.41
C GLY A 266 29.61 36.71 -4.20
N LYS A 267 29.09 37.05 -3.01
CA LYS A 267 29.23 36.26 -1.78
C LYS A 267 27.89 35.98 -1.15
N TRP A 268 27.69 34.76 -0.66
CA TRP A 268 26.53 34.43 0.15
C TRP A 268 26.63 35.08 1.52
N LYS A 269 25.57 35.75 1.94
CA LYS A 269 25.46 36.43 3.23
C LYS A 269 24.10 36.19 3.85
N GLN A 270 23.91 36.74 5.06
CA GLN A 270 22.63 36.71 5.78
C GLN A 270 22.09 35.28 5.96
N VAL A 271 22.98 34.35 6.33
CA VAL A 271 22.59 32.98 6.63
C VAL A 271 21.63 33.00 7.82
N THR A 272 20.37 32.71 7.57
CA THR A 272 19.26 32.83 8.53
C THR A 272 18.47 31.53 8.55
N GLU A 273 18.14 31.02 9.75
CA GLU A 273 17.22 29.89 9.87
C GLU A 273 15.79 30.32 9.49
N LEU A 274 15.02 29.42 8.89
CA LEU A 274 13.63 29.67 8.55
C LEU A 274 12.71 29.59 9.79
N PRO A 275 11.60 30.37 9.83
CA PRO A 275 10.81 30.57 11.05
C PRO A 275 9.99 29.35 11.49
N PHE A 276 9.82 28.35 10.64
CA PHE A 276 9.11 27.10 10.93
C PHE A 276 10.03 25.95 11.35
N ASN A 277 11.34 26.19 11.44
CA ASN A 277 12.27 25.25 12.05
C ASN A 277 11.99 25.09 13.56
N SER A 278 12.49 24.00 14.13
CA SER A 278 12.47 23.77 15.57
C SER A 278 13.71 23.03 16.04
N ASP A 279 13.94 23.04 17.34
CA ASP A 279 14.95 22.22 17.98
C ASP A 279 14.43 20.79 18.26
N SER A 280 13.11 20.57 18.23
CA SER A 280 12.46 19.29 18.58
C SER A 280 12.14 18.39 17.38
N TYR A 281 12.21 18.92 16.16
CA TYR A 281 11.95 18.20 14.92
C TYR A 281 12.89 18.70 13.81
N SER A 282 13.04 17.89 12.78
CA SER A 282 13.84 18.14 11.60
C SER A 282 13.01 18.74 10.46
N VAL A 283 13.61 19.67 9.73
CA VAL A 283 13.10 20.22 8.47
C VAL A 283 14.24 20.14 7.46
N ALA A 284 14.02 19.46 6.34
CA ALA A 284 15.10 19.13 5.41
C ALA A 284 14.65 19.09 3.94
N HIS A 285 15.65 19.06 3.06
CA HIS A 285 15.49 18.84 1.61
C HIS A 285 14.55 19.87 0.96
N PRO A 286 14.87 21.18 1.05
CA PRO A 286 14.02 22.24 0.53
C PRO A 286 13.94 22.22 -1.00
N SER A 287 12.77 22.58 -1.53
CA SER A 287 12.50 22.65 -2.96
C SER A 287 11.50 23.74 -3.29
N LEU A 288 11.88 24.67 -4.17
CA LEU A 288 11.01 25.77 -4.56
C LEU A 288 10.03 25.34 -5.66
N SER A 289 8.80 25.87 -5.62
CA SER A 289 7.93 25.88 -6.80
C SER A 289 8.57 26.70 -7.92
N ALA A 290 8.24 26.38 -9.17
CA ALA A 290 8.79 27.08 -10.32
C ALA A 290 8.47 28.59 -10.36
N ASP A 291 7.39 29.03 -9.72
CA ASP A 291 7.05 30.45 -9.57
C ASP A 291 7.69 31.12 -8.35
N GLY A 292 8.42 30.37 -7.51
CA GLY A 292 9.09 30.85 -6.31
C GLY A 292 8.16 31.23 -5.16
N LYS A 293 6.86 30.89 -5.23
CA LYS A 293 5.86 31.25 -4.21
C LYS A 293 5.61 30.17 -3.17
N LYS A 294 6.14 28.97 -3.34
CA LYS A 294 6.04 27.89 -2.36
C LYS A 294 7.41 27.26 -2.12
N LEU A 295 7.65 26.86 -0.88
CA LEU A 295 8.79 26.04 -0.50
C LEU A 295 8.28 24.71 0.06
N TYR A 296 8.60 23.63 -0.64
CA TYR A 296 8.34 22.25 -0.23
C TYR A 296 9.54 21.71 0.54
N PHE A 297 9.31 20.84 1.51
CA PHE A 297 10.36 20.22 2.33
C PHE A 297 9.84 18.95 3.02
N ALA A 298 10.76 18.12 3.49
CA ALA A 298 10.46 16.94 4.30
C ALA A 298 10.58 17.26 5.81
N SER A 299 9.71 16.70 6.65
CA SER A 299 9.75 16.93 8.09
C SER A 299 9.09 15.84 8.94
N ASP A 300 9.60 15.65 10.16
CA ASP A 300 9.01 14.88 11.27
C ASP A 300 8.32 15.80 12.31
N MET A 301 7.84 16.97 11.88
CA MET A 301 7.12 17.92 12.73
C MET A 301 5.77 17.38 13.23
N PRO A 302 5.12 18.03 14.22
CA PRO A 302 3.77 17.64 14.63
C PRO A 302 2.81 17.57 13.44
N GLU A 303 1.89 16.61 13.46
CA GLU A 303 0.97 16.27 12.36
C GLU A 303 1.59 15.50 11.17
N THR A 304 2.87 15.12 11.24
CA THR A 304 3.44 14.08 10.37
C THR A 304 2.71 12.74 10.58
N ILE A 305 2.41 12.05 9.48
CA ILE A 305 1.76 10.73 9.45
C ILE A 305 2.78 9.64 9.77
N GLY A 306 3.96 9.69 9.15
CA GLY A 306 5.00 8.67 9.28
C GLY A 306 6.30 9.13 9.91
N ASN A 307 7.40 8.57 9.41
CA ASN A 307 8.75 8.92 9.83
C ASN A 307 9.18 10.30 9.29
N SER A 308 8.71 10.67 8.10
CA SER A 308 8.81 12.03 7.56
C SER A 308 7.78 12.23 6.47
N ASP A 309 7.19 13.41 6.43
CA ASP A 309 6.16 13.78 5.46
C ASP A 309 6.65 14.95 4.60
N ILE A 310 6.10 15.09 3.38
CA ILE A 310 6.25 16.30 2.57
C ILE A 310 5.25 17.36 3.04
N PHE A 311 5.78 18.53 3.35
CA PHE A 311 5.06 19.76 3.67
C PHE A 311 5.39 20.85 2.65
N TYR A 312 4.59 21.91 2.65
CA TYR A 312 4.96 23.18 2.01
C TYR A 312 4.61 24.39 2.87
N VAL A 313 5.25 25.52 2.59
CA VAL A 313 4.86 26.86 3.06
C VAL A 313 4.68 27.79 1.88
N ASP A 314 3.77 28.76 2.01
CA ASP A 314 3.70 29.90 1.08
C ASP A 314 4.83 30.88 1.37
N ILE A 315 5.45 31.42 0.32
CA ILE A 315 6.39 32.53 0.36
C ILE A 315 5.62 33.78 -0.04
N GLN A 316 5.49 34.70 0.90
CA GLN A 316 4.78 35.96 0.70
C GLN A 316 5.60 36.95 -0.12
N ALA A 317 4.96 37.97 -0.67
CA ALA A 317 5.61 38.98 -1.51
C ALA A 317 6.72 39.77 -0.78
N ASP A 318 6.66 39.87 0.55
CA ASP A 318 7.67 40.50 1.41
C ASP A 318 8.81 39.54 1.82
N GLY A 319 8.80 38.29 1.33
CA GLY A 319 9.79 37.27 1.65
C GLY A 319 9.58 36.57 3.00
N THR A 320 8.45 36.79 3.66
CA THR A 320 8.02 36.03 4.85
C THR A 320 7.38 34.70 4.45
N PHE A 321 7.27 33.78 5.42
CA PHE A 321 6.74 32.42 5.19
C PHE A 321 5.39 32.26 5.89
N GLY A 322 4.48 31.56 5.23
CA GLY A 322 3.23 31.08 5.84
C GLY A 322 3.45 29.92 6.82
N THR A 323 2.35 29.36 7.30
CA THR A 323 2.36 28.18 8.17
C THR A 323 2.59 26.91 7.35
N PRO A 324 3.37 25.93 7.83
CA PRO A 324 3.52 24.63 7.18
C PRO A 324 2.19 23.92 6.94
N VAL A 325 2.04 23.32 5.76
CA VAL A 325 0.88 22.53 5.35
C VAL A 325 1.34 21.15 4.91
N ASN A 326 0.84 20.10 5.58
CA ASN A 326 1.07 18.70 5.21
C ASN A 326 0.33 18.38 3.88
N LEU A 327 1.00 17.71 2.93
CA LEU A 327 0.37 17.31 1.66
C LEU A 327 -0.70 16.21 1.78
N GLY A 328 -0.79 15.57 2.94
CA GLY A 328 -1.82 14.60 3.31
C GLY A 328 -1.51 13.17 2.87
N ALA A 329 -2.38 12.25 3.31
CA ALA A 329 -2.24 10.79 3.17
C ALA A 329 -2.22 10.24 1.73
N GLY A 330 -2.44 11.11 0.73
CA GLY A 330 -2.20 10.77 -0.67
C GLY A 330 -0.71 10.51 -0.87
N ILE A 331 0.08 11.57 -0.71
CA ILE A 331 1.55 11.60 -0.79
C ILE A 331 2.20 10.89 0.39
N ASN A 332 1.79 11.25 1.61
CA ASN A 332 2.46 10.86 2.84
C ASN A 332 1.90 9.55 3.41
N THR A 333 2.76 8.73 3.96
CA THR A 333 2.46 7.41 4.54
C THR A 333 3.10 7.29 5.92
N GLU A 334 2.98 6.12 6.56
CA GLU A 334 3.74 5.83 7.78
C GLU A 334 5.27 5.68 7.52
N GLY A 335 5.70 5.68 6.26
CA GLY A 335 7.10 5.63 5.82
C GLY A 335 7.81 6.98 5.88
N ARG A 336 8.88 7.10 5.10
CA ARG A 336 9.67 8.32 4.89
C ARG A 336 9.38 8.86 3.50
N GLU A 337 8.56 9.90 3.39
CA GLU A 337 8.52 10.74 2.21
C GLU A 337 9.56 11.87 2.33
N THR A 338 10.41 12.00 1.31
CA THR A 338 11.56 12.91 1.35
C THR A 338 12.00 13.40 -0.03
N PHE A 339 12.96 14.32 -0.07
CA PHE A 339 13.54 14.91 -1.29
C PHE A 339 12.51 15.37 -2.35
N PRO A 340 11.60 16.29 -1.99
CA PRO A 340 10.63 16.80 -2.95
C PRO A 340 11.29 17.62 -4.07
N PHE A 341 10.76 17.54 -5.28
CA PHE A 341 11.11 18.36 -6.42
C PHE A 341 9.85 18.72 -7.21
N VAL A 342 9.64 20.00 -7.51
CA VAL A 342 8.43 20.47 -8.19
C VAL A 342 8.78 21.07 -9.53
N THR A 343 8.12 20.59 -10.59
CA THR A 343 8.32 21.09 -11.95
C THR A 343 7.53 22.37 -12.22
N ALA A 344 7.80 23.01 -13.36
CA ALA A 344 7.04 24.16 -13.85
C ALA A 344 5.59 23.85 -14.24
N THR A 345 5.23 22.58 -14.36
CA THR A 345 3.87 22.12 -14.64
C THR A 345 3.22 21.48 -13.41
N ASP A 346 3.67 21.86 -12.21
CA ASP A 346 3.13 21.41 -10.92
C ASP A 346 3.13 19.89 -10.72
N VAL A 347 4.11 19.19 -11.30
CA VAL A 347 4.38 17.77 -11.00
C VAL A 347 5.35 17.72 -9.83
N LEU A 348 4.94 17.07 -8.75
CA LEU A 348 5.78 16.73 -7.61
C LEU A 348 6.47 15.40 -7.86
N TYR A 349 7.79 15.40 -7.86
CA TYR A 349 8.63 14.22 -7.68
C TYR A 349 9.09 14.15 -6.22
N PHE A 350 9.11 12.97 -5.63
CA PHE A 350 9.58 12.75 -4.26
C PHE A 350 10.07 11.32 -4.10
N ALA A 351 10.92 11.06 -3.11
CA ALA A 351 11.35 9.72 -2.76
C ALA A 351 10.52 9.17 -1.59
N SER A 352 10.19 7.88 -1.61
CA SER A 352 9.45 7.22 -0.52
C SER A 352 9.87 5.76 -0.33
N ASP A 353 9.88 5.29 0.92
CA ASP A 353 9.98 3.87 1.30
C ASP A 353 8.66 3.29 1.84
N GLY A 354 7.57 4.08 1.85
CA GLY A 354 6.23 3.66 2.23
C GLY A 354 5.27 3.48 1.05
N GLN A 355 5.58 4.07 -0.11
CA GLN A 355 4.84 3.83 -1.35
C GLN A 355 5.31 2.50 -2.02
N LEU A 356 4.46 1.91 -2.88
CA LEU A 356 4.79 0.65 -3.56
C LEU A 356 5.86 0.85 -4.63
N GLY A 357 6.99 0.16 -4.52
CA GLY A 357 8.16 0.39 -5.36
C GLY A 357 9.04 -0.85 -5.54
N LEU A 358 10.25 -0.68 -6.06
CA LEU A 358 11.18 -1.75 -6.42
C LEU A 358 12.26 -1.99 -5.35
N GLY A 359 12.57 -0.99 -4.52
CA GLY A 359 13.73 -1.02 -3.63
C GLY A 359 13.49 -0.39 -2.27
N GLY A 360 14.52 0.23 -1.70
CA GLY A 360 14.41 0.93 -0.42
C GLY A 360 13.59 2.21 -0.60
N LEU A 361 14.27 3.32 -0.84
CA LEU A 361 13.64 4.53 -1.38
C LEU A 361 13.45 4.39 -2.90
N ASP A 362 12.26 4.72 -3.39
CA ASP A 362 11.98 4.87 -4.80
C ASP A 362 11.47 6.28 -5.12
N ILE A 363 11.70 6.77 -6.33
CA ILE A 363 11.18 8.05 -6.81
C ILE A 363 9.76 7.86 -7.35
N PHE A 364 8.86 8.72 -6.90
CA PHE A 364 7.47 8.78 -7.30
C PHE A 364 7.14 10.13 -7.93
N ALA A 365 6.08 10.17 -8.74
CA ALA A 365 5.55 11.39 -9.32
C ALA A 365 4.04 11.50 -9.09
N ALA A 366 3.58 12.72 -8.81
CA ALA A 366 2.17 13.07 -8.66
C ALA A 366 1.92 14.49 -9.18
N GLN A 367 0.75 14.72 -9.78
CA GLN A 367 0.30 16.08 -10.06
C GLN A 367 -0.12 16.74 -8.74
N LEU A 368 0.34 17.96 -8.44
CA LEU A 368 0.07 18.61 -7.15
C LEU A 368 -1.42 18.88 -6.90
N GLU A 369 -2.21 19.16 -7.95
CA GLU A 369 -3.67 19.27 -7.83
C GLU A 369 -4.32 17.98 -7.28
N ASN A 370 -3.59 16.87 -7.45
CA ASN A 370 -3.93 15.52 -7.01
C ASN A 370 -3.12 15.04 -5.83
N ALA A 371 -2.32 15.87 -5.17
CA ALA A 371 -1.48 15.43 -4.05
C ALA A 371 -2.30 14.83 -2.89
N LYS A 372 -3.51 15.36 -2.65
CA LYS A 372 -4.43 14.84 -1.63
C LYS A 372 -5.08 13.52 -2.00
N SER A 373 -4.77 13.05 -3.19
CA SER A 373 -5.41 11.93 -3.80
C SER A 373 -4.25 10.91 -4.00
N ASN A 374 -4.40 9.61 -3.64
CA ASN A 374 -3.54 8.45 -3.99
C ASN A 374 -3.16 8.26 -5.50
N CYS A 375 -3.00 9.32 -6.30
CA CYS A 375 -2.68 9.33 -7.73
C CYS A 375 -1.18 9.57 -7.85
N ILE A 376 -0.45 8.54 -7.47
CA ILE A 376 1.00 8.53 -7.34
C ILE A 376 1.50 7.38 -8.18
N ILE A 377 2.48 7.66 -9.02
CA ILE A 377 3.11 6.65 -9.85
C ILE A 377 4.57 6.51 -9.45
N ASN A 378 5.02 5.28 -9.32
CA ASN A 378 6.45 4.98 -9.31
C ASN A 378 6.98 5.21 -10.74
N ILE A 379 8.09 5.95 -10.90
CA ILE A 379 8.55 6.35 -12.24
C ILE A 379 9.31 5.26 -13.01
N GLY A 380 9.44 4.07 -12.42
CA GLY A 380 9.96 2.86 -13.05
C GLY A 380 11.46 2.84 -13.26
N GLU A 381 11.93 1.71 -13.79
CA GLU A 381 13.33 1.52 -14.18
C GLU A 381 13.67 2.37 -15.42
N PRO A 382 14.93 2.79 -15.62
CA PRO A 382 16.08 2.53 -14.77
C PRO A 382 16.33 3.61 -13.70
N ILE A 383 15.41 4.57 -13.52
CA ILE A 383 15.58 5.57 -12.46
C ILE A 383 15.43 4.89 -11.10
N ASN A 384 14.34 4.15 -10.93
CA ASN A 384 14.16 3.29 -9.77
C ASN A 384 14.81 1.92 -10.00
N SER A 385 15.22 1.30 -8.90
CA SER A 385 16.00 0.08 -8.84
C SER A 385 15.70 -0.65 -7.53
N LYS A 386 16.48 -1.70 -7.22
CA LYS A 386 16.37 -2.40 -5.93
C LYS A 386 17.03 -1.62 -4.77
N ALA A 387 17.78 -0.58 -5.09
CA ALA A 387 18.54 0.22 -4.14
C ALA A 387 17.68 1.37 -3.57
N ASP A 388 18.29 2.33 -2.89
CA ASP A 388 17.68 3.64 -2.65
C ASP A 388 17.90 4.53 -3.87
N ASP A 389 16.81 5.10 -4.39
CA ASP A 389 16.77 6.05 -5.49
C ASP A 389 16.03 7.31 -5.02
N PHE A 390 16.69 8.46 -5.07
CA PHE A 390 16.18 9.68 -4.42
C PHE A 390 16.76 10.97 -5.01
N ALA A 391 16.31 12.11 -4.49
CA ALA A 391 16.79 13.44 -4.88
C ALA A 391 16.76 13.73 -6.39
N PHE A 392 15.62 13.42 -7.00
CA PHE A 392 15.35 13.68 -8.41
C PHE A 392 15.23 15.18 -8.70
N VAL A 393 15.91 15.68 -9.72
CA VAL A 393 15.80 17.04 -10.23
C VAL A 393 15.81 17.06 -11.75
N LEU A 394 15.03 17.97 -12.36
CA LEU A 394 15.01 18.21 -13.80
C LEU A 394 15.68 19.53 -14.15
N ASP A 395 16.25 19.58 -15.35
CA ASP A 395 16.67 20.82 -15.99
C ASP A 395 15.49 21.66 -16.48
N GLY A 396 15.77 22.88 -16.92
CA GLY A 396 14.75 23.79 -17.44
C GLY A 396 14.07 23.32 -18.73
N THR A 397 14.57 22.26 -19.38
CA THR A 397 13.93 21.66 -20.56
C THR A 397 12.90 20.58 -20.18
N GLY A 398 12.99 20.06 -18.95
CA GLY A 398 12.19 18.94 -18.47
C GLY A 398 12.57 17.59 -19.05
N LYS A 399 13.64 17.51 -19.86
CA LYS A 399 14.06 16.27 -20.53
C LYS A 399 15.34 15.65 -19.97
N GLN A 400 16.17 16.44 -19.29
CA GLN A 400 17.38 15.93 -18.67
C GLN A 400 17.35 16.26 -17.19
N GLY A 401 18.09 15.50 -16.40
CA GLY A 401 18.10 15.71 -14.97
C GLY A 401 19.12 14.86 -14.26
N PHE A 402 19.02 14.90 -12.93
CA PHE A 402 19.91 14.20 -12.03
C PHE A 402 19.12 13.56 -10.91
N PHE A 403 19.68 12.51 -10.34
CA PHE A 403 19.17 11.89 -9.14
C PHE A 403 20.30 11.16 -8.42
N SER A 404 20.04 10.71 -7.20
CA SER A 404 21.01 10.02 -6.35
C SER A 404 20.60 8.57 -6.15
N SER A 405 21.58 7.67 -6.08
CA SER A 405 21.34 6.26 -5.80
C SER A 405 22.54 5.59 -5.15
N ASN A 406 22.29 4.60 -4.30
CA ASN A 406 23.31 3.70 -3.73
C ASN A 406 23.36 2.33 -4.43
N ARG A 407 22.86 2.24 -5.67
CA ARG A 407 22.89 1.02 -6.48
C ARG A 407 24.31 0.51 -6.75
N ASP A 408 24.37 -0.79 -7.02
CA ASP A 408 25.59 -1.44 -7.49
C ASP A 408 26.12 -0.83 -8.80
N GLY A 409 27.45 -0.79 -8.94
CA GLY A 409 28.14 -0.26 -10.11
C GLY A 409 28.46 1.24 -10.06
N GLY A 410 28.12 1.92 -8.96
CA GLY A 410 28.61 3.26 -8.63
C GLY A 410 30.09 3.31 -8.21
N ILE A 411 30.59 4.52 -7.99
CA ILE A 411 31.93 4.89 -7.50
C ILE A 411 31.94 4.96 -5.97
N GLY A 412 30.93 5.58 -5.37
CA GLY A 412 30.80 5.86 -3.94
C GLY A 412 29.71 5.08 -3.23
N SER A 413 29.30 5.54 -2.04
CA SER A 413 28.18 4.90 -1.32
C SER A 413 26.82 5.42 -1.79
N ASP A 414 26.72 6.73 -2.03
CA ASP A 414 25.62 7.32 -2.79
C ASP A 414 26.28 8.06 -3.94
N ASP A 415 25.72 7.92 -5.13
CA ASP A 415 26.25 8.49 -6.34
C ASP A 415 25.20 9.32 -7.05
N ILE A 416 25.64 10.36 -7.74
CA ILE A 416 24.80 11.15 -8.64
C ILE A 416 24.81 10.53 -10.03
N TYR A 417 23.62 10.30 -10.55
CA TYR A 417 23.39 9.81 -11.91
C TYR A 417 22.74 10.91 -12.74
N GLY A 418 23.21 11.09 -13.97
CA GLY A 418 22.52 11.88 -14.98
C GLY A 418 21.50 11.02 -15.71
N PHE A 419 20.41 11.62 -16.17
CA PHE A 419 19.44 10.94 -17.02
C PHE A 419 18.94 11.81 -18.17
N THR A 420 18.47 11.14 -19.22
CA THR A 420 17.68 11.73 -20.29
C THR A 420 16.34 11.00 -20.40
N GLU A 421 15.24 11.75 -20.41
CA GLU A 421 13.90 11.25 -20.65
C GLU A 421 13.70 11.00 -22.15
N GLU A 422 13.59 9.73 -22.52
CA GLU A 422 13.38 9.27 -23.90
C GLU A 422 11.90 9.22 -24.26
N LYS A 423 11.02 9.03 -23.26
CA LYS A 423 9.56 8.97 -23.42
C LYS A 423 8.88 9.83 -22.34
N PRO A 424 7.94 10.73 -22.69
CA PRO A 424 7.26 11.59 -21.73
C PRO A 424 6.56 10.82 -20.61
N LEU A 425 6.46 11.45 -19.43
CA LEU A 425 5.70 10.89 -18.32
C LEU A 425 4.23 11.21 -18.50
N HIS A 426 3.42 10.18 -18.65
CA HIS A 426 1.97 10.32 -18.65
C HIS A 426 1.46 9.76 -17.34
N ILE A 427 1.16 10.62 -16.36
CA ILE A 427 0.55 10.17 -15.10
C ILE A 427 -0.84 9.59 -15.42
N LYS A 428 -0.93 8.26 -15.48
CA LYS A 428 -2.19 7.52 -15.65
C LYS A 428 -2.59 6.99 -14.29
N CYS A 429 -3.52 7.68 -13.66
CA CYS A 429 -4.15 7.16 -12.46
C CYS A 429 -5.28 6.25 -12.90
N ILE A 430 -5.17 4.97 -12.53
CA ILE A 430 -6.11 3.93 -12.93
C ILE A 430 -7.43 4.22 -12.23
N GLU A 431 -8.47 4.43 -13.01
CA GLU A 431 -9.83 4.45 -12.52
C GLU A 431 -10.38 3.05 -12.67
N ILE A 432 -10.69 2.40 -11.56
CA ILE A 432 -11.16 1.02 -11.56
C ILE A 432 -12.61 1.04 -11.15
N ILE A 433 -13.46 0.42 -11.97
CA ILE A 433 -14.84 0.12 -11.59
C ILE A 433 -14.84 -1.34 -11.16
N TYR A 434 -15.15 -1.60 -9.90
CA TYR A 434 -15.24 -2.97 -9.38
C TYR A 434 -16.49 -3.15 -8.55
N GLY A 435 -16.84 -4.40 -8.27
CA GLY A 435 -17.97 -4.71 -7.40
C GLY A 435 -18.32 -6.17 -7.46
N THR A 436 -19.46 -6.51 -6.86
CA THR A 436 -20.01 -7.86 -6.89
C THR A 436 -21.38 -7.90 -7.53
N ILE A 437 -21.71 -9.01 -8.16
CA ILE A 437 -23.02 -9.29 -8.76
C ILE A 437 -23.66 -10.41 -7.98
N LYS A 438 -24.86 -10.16 -7.44
CA LYS A 438 -25.60 -11.13 -6.61
C LYS A 438 -27.01 -11.36 -7.12
N ASN A 439 -27.55 -12.52 -6.79
CA ASN A 439 -28.96 -12.84 -7.00
C ASN A 439 -29.82 -12.11 -5.95
N ALA A 440 -30.82 -11.34 -6.39
CA ALA A 440 -31.70 -10.56 -5.53
C ALA A 440 -32.50 -11.38 -4.51
N VAL A 441 -32.77 -12.65 -4.85
CA VAL A 441 -33.63 -13.53 -4.07
C VAL A 441 -32.80 -14.41 -3.13
N SER A 442 -31.74 -15.05 -3.64
CA SER A 442 -30.93 -15.97 -2.82
C SER A 442 -29.75 -15.30 -2.10
N GLY A 443 -29.36 -14.08 -2.48
CA GLY A 443 -28.17 -13.39 -1.99
C GLY A 443 -26.84 -14.01 -2.46
N ARG A 444 -26.89 -15.12 -3.21
CA ARG A 444 -25.70 -15.83 -3.68
C ARG A 444 -24.98 -15.06 -4.79
N PRO A 445 -23.64 -15.15 -4.87
CA PRO A 445 -22.89 -14.57 -5.98
C PRO A 445 -23.29 -15.14 -7.33
N LEU A 446 -23.26 -14.29 -8.36
CA LEU A 446 -23.55 -14.67 -9.74
C LEU A 446 -22.27 -14.64 -10.58
N ALA A 447 -21.66 -15.81 -10.73
CA ALA A 447 -20.52 -16.02 -11.59
C ALA A 447 -20.87 -15.98 -13.08
N LYS A 448 -19.89 -15.60 -13.90
CA LYS A 448 -20.00 -15.51 -15.35
C LYS A 448 -21.14 -14.59 -15.80
N SER A 449 -21.35 -13.47 -15.10
CA SER A 449 -22.28 -12.42 -15.50
C SER A 449 -21.52 -11.40 -16.32
N GLU A 450 -22.08 -10.97 -17.45
CA GLU A 450 -21.47 -9.94 -18.28
C GLU A 450 -21.68 -8.57 -17.64
N VAL A 451 -20.64 -7.73 -17.70
CA VAL A 451 -20.66 -6.37 -17.17
C VAL A 451 -20.16 -5.42 -18.24
N LYS A 452 -20.90 -4.34 -18.49
CA LYS A 452 -20.55 -3.31 -19.45
C LYS A 452 -20.66 -1.94 -18.82
N VAL A 453 -19.70 -1.06 -19.12
CA VAL A 453 -19.73 0.35 -18.75
C VAL A 453 -19.91 1.15 -20.03
N LEU A 454 -20.92 2.01 -20.05
CA LEU A 454 -21.28 2.86 -21.17
C LEU A 454 -21.09 4.33 -20.81
N ASP A 455 -20.61 5.12 -21.77
CA ASP A 455 -20.58 6.58 -21.65
C ASP A 455 -21.95 7.23 -21.91
N GLN A 456 -22.02 8.56 -21.80
CA GLN A 456 -23.21 9.37 -22.09
C GLN A 456 -23.75 9.27 -23.54
N HIS A 457 -23.02 8.64 -24.46
CA HIS A 457 -23.42 8.41 -25.85
C HIS A 457 -23.67 6.92 -26.13
N ASP A 458 -23.82 6.09 -25.09
CA ASP A 458 -24.01 4.64 -25.16
C ASP A 458 -22.86 3.86 -25.84
N ASN A 459 -21.64 4.42 -25.87
CA ASN A 459 -20.46 3.67 -26.30
C ASN A 459 -19.95 2.78 -25.16
N ILE A 460 -19.59 1.53 -25.46
CA ILE A 460 -18.95 0.63 -24.49
C ILE A 460 -17.51 1.11 -24.24
N VAL A 461 -17.22 1.53 -23.01
CA VAL A 461 -15.90 2.04 -22.59
C VAL A 461 -15.10 1.03 -21.78
N ALA A 462 -15.78 0.05 -21.17
CA ALA A 462 -15.20 -1.13 -20.54
C ALA A 462 -16.19 -2.30 -20.58
N GLU A 463 -15.70 -3.53 -20.62
CA GLU A 463 -16.52 -4.74 -20.47
C GLU A 463 -15.73 -5.88 -19.85
N GLY A 464 -16.43 -6.82 -19.23
CA GLY A 464 -15.83 -7.97 -18.58
C GLY A 464 -16.87 -8.94 -18.03
N ILE A 465 -16.40 -9.91 -17.26
CA ILE A 465 -17.22 -11.01 -16.74
C ILE A 465 -16.91 -11.22 -15.26
N SER A 466 -17.95 -11.48 -14.45
CA SER A 466 -17.76 -11.78 -13.03
C SER A 466 -17.15 -13.16 -12.76
N ASP A 467 -16.33 -13.25 -11.72
CA ASP A 467 -15.67 -14.47 -11.25
C ASP A 467 -16.59 -15.40 -10.43
N THR A 468 -16.04 -16.45 -9.83
CA THR A 468 -16.81 -17.41 -9.01
C THR A 468 -17.40 -16.80 -7.73
N ALA A 469 -16.79 -15.74 -7.21
CA ALA A 469 -17.29 -14.94 -6.09
C ALA A 469 -18.24 -13.83 -6.54
N GLY A 470 -18.59 -13.79 -7.83
CA GLY A 470 -19.43 -12.75 -8.43
C GLY A 470 -18.73 -11.40 -8.55
N ALA A 471 -17.43 -11.32 -8.29
CA ALA A 471 -16.67 -10.08 -8.34
C ALA A 471 -16.28 -9.76 -9.79
N PHE A 472 -16.22 -8.47 -10.11
CA PHE A 472 -15.73 -7.97 -11.40
C PHE A 472 -14.80 -6.77 -11.19
N ARG A 473 -13.93 -6.53 -12.17
CA ARG A 473 -13.01 -5.39 -12.21
C ARG A 473 -12.86 -4.91 -13.66
N LEU A 474 -13.09 -3.62 -13.90
CA LEU A 474 -13.10 -3.00 -15.22
C LEU A 474 -12.30 -1.69 -15.23
N GLU A 475 -11.66 -1.42 -16.37
CA GLU A 475 -10.85 -0.21 -16.60
C GLU A 475 -11.43 0.56 -17.80
N PRO A 476 -12.24 1.61 -17.56
CA PRO A 476 -12.82 2.42 -18.62
C PRO A 476 -11.75 3.20 -19.39
N LYS A 477 -11.94 3.28 -20.72
CA LYS A 477 -11.06 4.03 -21.62
C LYS A 477 -11.01 5.54 -21.36
N TYR A 478 -12.04 6.11 -20.72
CA TYR A 478 -12.17 7.55 -20.48
C TYR A 478 -12.26 7.87 -18.99
N ARG A 479 -11.80 9.07 -18.60
CA ARG A 479 -11.47 9.41 -17.20
C ARG A 479 -12.50 10.22 -16.41
N SER A 480 -13.43 10.88 -17.09
CA SER A 480 -14.39 11.74 -16.38
C SER A 480 -15.66 11.88 -17.18
N GLY A 481 -16.80 11.76 -16.51
CA GLY A 481 -18.09 11.85 -17.16
C GLY A 481 -19.15 11.07 -16.41
N ASN A 482 -20.37 11.16 -16.93
CA ASN A 482 -21.47 10.33 -16.47
C ASN A 482 -21.42 9.01 -17.21
N TYR A 483 -21.47 7.92 -16.45
CA TYR A 483 -21.42 6.56 -16.94
C TYR A 483 -22.66 5.80 -16.49
N ARG A 484 -22.93 4.72 -17.22
CA ARG A 484 -23.91 3.70 -16.87
C ARG A 484 -23.22 2.35 -16.84
N ILE A 485 -23.27 1.65 -15.71
CA ILE A 485 -22.85 0.26 -15.62
C ILE A 485 -24.07 -0.64 -15.74
N MET A 486 -23.94 -1.72 -16.49
CA MET A 486 -25.01 -2.67 -16.76
C MET A 486 -24.48 -4.09 -16.56
N ALA A 487 -25.24 -4.91 -15.83
CA ALA A 487 -24.97 -6.33 -15.68
C ALA A 487 -26.06 -7.18 -16.33
N THR A 488 -25.65 -8.22 -17.05
CA THR A 488 -26.56 -9.16 -17.71
C THR A 488 -26.18 -10.59 -17.38
N LYS A 489 -27.21 -11.43 -17.20
CA LYS A 489 -27.05 -12.87 -16.99
C LYS A 489 -28.27 -13.59 -17.54
N GLU A 490 -28.05 -14.68 -18.26
CA GLU A 490 -29.14 -15.54 -18.73
C GLU A 490 -30.03 -16.00 -17.55
N GLY A 491 -31.36 -15.86 -17.71
CA GLY A 491 -32.34 -16.16 -16.67
C GLY A 491 -32.52 -15.04 -15.63
N PHE A 492 -31.91 -13.88 -15.82
CA PHE A 492 -32.07 -12.71 -14.96
C PHE A 492 -32.44 -11.48 -15.80
N GLU A 493 -33.20 -10.58 -15.18
CA GLU A 493 -33.43 -9.25 -15.71
C GLU A 493 -32.14 -8.43 -15.64
N THR A 494 -31.89 -7.64 -16.68
CA THR A 494 -30.78 -6.68 -16.71
C THR A 494 -30.95 -5.67 -15.57
N ASN A 495 -29.87 -5.39 -14.85
CA ASN A 495 -29.83 -4.26 -13.91
C ASN A 495 -28.75 -3.27 -14.35
N GLU A 496 -29.03 -1.99 -14.17
CA GLU A 496 -28.15 -0.89 -14.51
C GLU A 496 -28.11 0.15 -13.39
N ALA A 497 -26.97 0.81 -13.26
CA ALA A 497 -26.77 1.92 -12.35
C ALA A 497 -26.03 3.04 -13.07
N SER A 498 -26.48 4.28 -12.85
CA SER A 498 -25.75 5.46 -13.30
C SER A 498 -24.81 5.94 -12.19
N PHE A 499 -23.63 6.39 -12.58
CA PHE A 499 -22.66 6.98 -11.68
C PHE A 499 -21.88 8.06 -12.42
N THR A 500 -21.37 9.03 -11.69
CA THR A 500 -20.51 10.07 -12.24
C THR A 500 -19.10 9.77 -11.80
N MET A 501 -18.18 9.78 -12.76
CA MET A 501 -16.77 9.86 -12.44
C MET A 501 -16.32 11.30 -12.56
N VAL A 502 -15.95 11.88 -11.43
CA VAL A 502 -15.33 13.21 -11.37
C VAL A 502 -13.83 13.02 -11.59
N LYS A 503 -13.16 14.00 -12.22
CA LYS A 503 -11.72 13.95 -12.45
C LYS A 503 -10.98 13.54 -11.16
N GLU A 504 -10.05 12.61 -11.37
CA GLU A 504 -9.19 11.93 -10.41
C GLU A 504 -9.89 11.07 -9.36
N ARG A 505 -9.83 9.77 -9.66
CA ARG A 505 -9.85 8.67 -8.70
C ARG A 505 -11.21 8.25 -8.15
N ASP A 506 -12.20 8.17 -9.04
CA ASP A 506 -13.33 7.31 -8.74
C ASP A 506 -12.93 5.84 -8.94
N ILE A 507 -12.44 5.26 -7.85
CA ILE A 507 -12.62 3.83 -7.60
C ILE A 507 -14.12 3.65 -7.30
N ALA A 508 -14.89 3.36 -8.32
CA ALA A 508 -16.32 3.16 -8.18
C ALA A 508 -16.59 1.71 -7.76
N LYS A 509 -16.79 1.48 -6.46
CA LYS A 509 -17.36 0.22 -5.99
C LYS A 509 -18.86 0.21 -6.29
N ILE A 510 -19.28 -0.58 -7.26
CA ILE A 510 -20.69 -0.71 -7.66
C ILE A 510 -21.13 -2.16 -7.53
N ASP A 511 -21.85 -2.45 -6.46
CA ASP A 511 -22.51 -3.74 -6.29
C ASP A 511 -23.84 -3.75 -7.05
N LEU A 512 -24.04 -4.76 -7.91
CA LEU A 512 -25.26 -4.93 -8.69
C LEU A 512 -26.01 -6.18 -8.22
N VAL A 513 -27.33 -6.08 -8.21
CA VAL A 513 -28.20 -7.18 -7.78
C VAL A 513 -29.16 -7.51 -8.90
N LEU A 514 -29.06 -8.71 -9.47
CA LEU A 514 -29.89 -9.14 -10.58
C LEU A 514 -31.12 -9.89 -10.06
N LYS A 515 -32.31 -9.48 -10.53
CA LYS A 515 -33.57 -10.18 -10.26
C LYS A 515 -33.72 -11.36 -11.22
N PRO A 516 -34.01 -12.58 -10.76
CA PRO A 516 -34.35 -13.68 -11.66
C PRO A 516 -35.56 -13.31 -12.51
N SER A 517 -35.51 -13.55 -13.82
CA SER A 517 -36.64 -13.27 -14.73
C SER A 517 -37.85 -14.14 -14.37
N MET A 518 -39.02 -13.89 -14.98
CA MET A 518 -40.15 -14.79 -14.82
C MET A 518 -39.81 -16.20 -15.33
N ALA A 519 -40.02 -17.20 -14.46
CA ALA A 519 -39.63 -18.57 -14.71
C ALA A 519 -40.53 -19.16 -15.79
N PRO A 520 -39.97 -19.88 -16.78
CA PRO A 520 -40.75 -20.55 -17.80
C PRO A 520 -41.69 -21.61 -17.20
N GLU A 521 -42.78 -21.90 -17.90
CA GLU A 521 -43.67 -23.01 -17.56
C GLU A 521 -42.91 -24.33 -17.41
N GLY A 522 -43.29 -25.13 -16.41
CA GLY A 522 -42.66 -26.41 -16.09
C GLY A 522 -41.39 -26.30 -15.23
N THR A 523 -40.92 -25.09 -14.95
CA THR A 523 -39.72 -24.86 -14.13
C THR A 523 -40.02 -25.05 -12.64
N ASP A 524 -39.13 -25.71 -11.89
CA ASP A 524 -39.15 -25.73 -10.43
C ASP A 524 -38.47 -24.49 -9.86
N LEU A 525 -39.21 -23.71 -9.06
CA LEU A 525 -38.73 -22.45 -8.50
C LEU A 525 -37.57 -22.62 -7.51
N ILE A 526 -37.46 -23.76 -6.82
CA ILE A 526 -36.32 -24.03 -5.92
C ILE A 526 -35.01 -23.98 -6.72
N SER A 527 -34.99 -24.72 -7.83
CA SER A 527 -33.83 -24.85 -8.71
C SER A 527 -33.53 -23.55 -9.44
N TYR A 528 -34.57 -22.88 -9.96
CA TYR A 528 -34.45 -21.62 -10.70
C TYR A 528 -33.91 -20.48 -9.84
N LEU A 529 -34.42 -20.32 -8.62
CA LEU A 529 -34.01 -19.27 -7.69
C LEU A 529 -32.71 -19.60 -6.95
N LYS A 530 -32.20 -20.83 -7.09
CA LYS A 530 -31.03 -21.38 -6.39
C LYS A 530 -31.15 -21.27 -4.86
N ILE A 531 -32.34 -21.55 -4.33
CA ILE A 531 -32.64 -21.55 -2.89
C ILE A 531 -32.55 -22.98 -2.33
N SER A 532 -32.59 -23.13 -1.01
CA SER A 532 -32.46 -24.47 -0.41
C SER A 532 -33.72 -25.30 -0.68
N PRO A 533 -33.59 -26.64 -0.87
CA PRO A 533 -34.74 -27.50 -1.02
C PRO A 533 -35.61 -27.55 0.26
N VAL A 534 -36.93 -27.66 0.08
CA VAL A 534 -37.89 -27.83 1.18
C VAL A 534 -38.04 -29.31 1.50
N TYR A 535 -37.34 -29.77 2.54
CA TYR A 535 -37.41 -31.14 3.04
C TYR A 535 -38.28 -31.27 4.28
N PHE A 536 -38.85 -32.46 4.46
CA PHE A 536 -39.67 -32.82 5.61
C PHE A 536 -39.04 -33.97 6.39
N ASP A 537 -39.20 -33.92 7.70
CA ASP A 537 -38.93 -35.05 8.58
C ASP A 537 -39.89 -36.21 8.31
N SER A 538 -39.49 -37.40 8.75
CA SER A 538 -40.31 -38.61 8.62
C SER A 538 -41.66 -38.38 9.30
N ASP A 539 -42.73 -38.73 8.60
CA ASP A 539 -44.12 -38.61 9.07
C ASP A 539 -44.67 -37.19 9.32
N ILE A 540 -43.85 -36.15 9.11
CA ILE A 540 -44.23 -34.75 9.36
C ILE A 540 -44.66 -34.08 8.05
N SER A 541 -45.73 -33.27 8.14
CA SER A 541 -46.20 -32.38 7.07
C SER A 541 -46.20 -30.89 7.44
N ALA A 542 -45.89 -30.55 8.70
CA ALA A 542 -45.87 -29.17 9.17
C ALA A 542 -44.66 -28.42 8.59
N ILE A 543 -44.86 -27.13 8.28
CA ILE A 543 -43.79 -26.23 7.82
C ILE A 543 -42.97 -25.76 9.03
N GLY A 544 -41.73 -26.21 9.12
CA GLY A 544 -40.77 -25.80 10.15
C GLY A 544 -40.22 -24.39 9.88
N GLU A 545 -39.63 -23.78 10.91
CA GLU A 545 -39.15 -22.39 10.84
C GLU A 545 -38.07 -22.18 9.77
N GLU A 546 -37.17 -23.14 9.59
CA GLU A 546 -36.14 -23.07 8.55
C GLU A 546 -36.73 -23.10 7.13
N MET A 547 -37.80 -23.89 6.92
CA MET A 547 -38.48 -23.95 5.61
C MET A 547 -39.14 -22.62 5.26
N LYS A 548 -39.65 -21.89 6.26
CA LYS A 548 -40.29 -20.58 6.05
C LYS A 548 -39.35 -19.59 5.38
N VAL A 549 -38.07 -19.59 5.76
CA VAL A 549 -37.03 -18.71 5.19
C VAL A 549 -36.91 -18.90 3.67
N ASP A 550 -36.96 -20.13 3.17
CA ASP A 550 -36.89 -20.41 1.73
C ASP A 550 -38.25 -20.26 1.04
N LEU A 551 -39.35 -20.58 1.71
CA LEU A 551 -40.69 -20.31 1.20
C LEU A 551 -40.95 -18.81 1.03
N ASP A 552 -40.42 -17.96 1.91
CA ASP A 552 -40.54 -16.50 1.81
C ASP A 552 -39.84 -15.94 0.57
N LYS A 553 -38.78 -16.62 0.10
CA LYS A 553 -38.13 -16.28 -1.18
C LYS A 553 -39.04 -16.60 -2.36
N ILE A 554 -39.78 -17.72 -2.32
CA ILE A 554 -40.82 -18.05 -3.30
C ILE A 554 -41.96 -17.04 -3.24
N VAL A 555 -42.43 -16.66 -2.04
CA VAL A 555 -43.45 -15.62 -1.85
C VAL A 555 -43.00 -14.31 -2.48
N THR A 556 -41.79 -13.87 -2.19
CA THR A 556 -41.22 -12.62 -2.73
C THR A 556 -41.20 -12.67 -4.26
N TYR A 557 -40.73 -13.78 -4.83
CA TYR A 557 -40.72 -13.98 -6.27
C TYR A 557 -42.13 -13.97 -6.89
N MET A 558 -43.10 -14.62 -6.27
CA MET A 558 -44.50 -14.62 -6.72
C MET A 558 -45.18 -13.25 -6.58
N LYS A 559 -44.74 -12.40 -5.64
CA LYS A 559 -45.20 -11.00 -5.52
C LYS A 559 -44.63 -10.14 -6.64
N ASP A 560 -43.36 -10.34 -6.99
CA ASP A 560 -42.69 -9.64 -8.10
C ASP A 560 -43.30 -10.02 -9.47
N TYR A 561 -43.82 -11.25 -9.61
CA TYR A 561 -44.51 -11.71 -10.82
C TYR A 561 -45.98 -12.08 -10.56
N PRO A 562 -46.92 -11.11 -10.51
CA PRO A 562 -48.33 -11.36 -10.17
C PRO A 562 -49.07 -12.32 -11.11
N SER A 563 -48.60 -12.49 -12.35
CA SER A 563 -49.16 -13.44 -13.32
C SER A 563 -48.71 -14.88 -13.11
N LEU A 564 -47.63 -15.11 -12.34
CA LEU A 564 -47.07 -16.44 -12.14
C LEU A 564 -48.04 -17.31 -11.33
N LYS A 565 -48.28 -18.53 -11.81
CA LYS A 565 -49.00 -19.56 -11.07
C LYS A 565 -48.10 -20.76 -10.87
N ILE A 566 -48.31 -21.47 -9.78
CA ILE A 566 -47.52 -22.66 -9.44
C ILE A 566 -48.40 -23.83 -9.01
N GLU A 567 -47.89 -25.04 -9.21
CA GLU A 567 -48.34 -26.27 -8.58
C GLU A 567 -47.30 -26.69 -7.55
N VAL A 568 -47.73 -26.79 -6.29
CA VAL A 568 -46.93 -27.40 -5.23
C VAL A 568 -47.09 -28.91 -5.31
N ARG A 569 -45.99 -29.63 -5.52
CA ARG A 569 -45.97 -31.09 -5.59
C ARG A 569 -45.34 -31.66 -4.33
N GLY A 570 -46.10 -32.42 -3.55
CA GLY A 570 -45.62 -33.10 -2.36
C GLY A 570 -45.14 -34.51 -2.67
N HIS A 571 -44.07 -34.95 -2.00
CA HIS A 571 -43.51 -36.30 -2.15
C HIS A 571 -43.18 -36.94 -0.80
N THR A 572 -43.13 -38.26 -0.77
CA THR A 572 -42.65 -39.07 0.37
C THR A 572 -41.45 -39.93 -0.03
N ASP A 573 -40.79 -40.51 0.97
CA ASP A 573 -39.89 -41.64 0.76
C ASP A 573 -40.69 -42.93 0.56
N SER A 574 -39.99 -44.05 0.40
CA SER A 574 -40.59 -45.37 0.18
C SER A 574 -41.10 -46.06 1.45
N LYS A 575 -41.18 -45.34 2.59
CA LYS A 575 -41.54 -45.94 3.87
C LYS A 575 -43.03 -45.82 4.10
N GLY A 576 -43.70 -46.97 4.26
CA GLY A 576 -45.14 -47.03 4.48
C GLY A 576 -45.85 -47.70 3.30
N ASN A 577 -47.17 -47.57 3.25
CA ASN A 577 -47.95 -48.05 2.11
C ASN A 577 -48.37 -46.88 1.20
N ASP A 578 -48.63 -47.18 -0.08
CA ASP A 578 -48.98 -46.19 -1.10
C ASP A 578 -50.12 -45.24 -0.68
N SER A 579 -51.18 -45.78 -0.05
CA SER A 579 -52.34 -44.98 0.38
C SER A 579 -51.97 -43.99 1.47
N TYR A 580 -51.09 -44.40 2.38
CA TYR A 580 -50.55 -43.55 3.43
C TYR A 580 -49.69 -42.43 2.84
N ASN A 581 -48.76 -42.82 1.97
CA ASN A 581 -47.80 -41.91 1.35
C ASN A 581 -48.46 -40.90 0.40
N ALA A 582 -49.50 -41.31 -0.33
CA ALA A 582 -50.35 -40.40 -1.08
C ALA A 582 -50.97 -39.33 -0.16
N ALA A 583 -51.63 -39.74 0.93
CA ALA A 583 -52.27 -38.82 1.87
C ALA A 583 -51.26 -37.90 2.59
N LEU A 584 -50.07 -38.40 2.93
CA LEU A 584 -49.02 -37.59 3.56
C LEU A 584 -48.44 -36.55 2.60
N SER A 585 -48.18 -36.95 1.35
CA SER A 585 -47.71 -36.03 0.31
C SER A 585 -48.72 -34.92 -0.01
N ASP A 586 -50.02 -35.24 -0.04
CA ASP A 586 -51.09 -34.25 -0.20
C ASP A 586 -51.07 -33.24 0.94
N ARG A 587 -50.95 -33.71 2.19
CA ARG A 587 -50.84 -32.82 3.35
C ARG A 587 -49.64 -31.88 3.23
N ARG A 588 -48.46 -32.37 2.84
CA ARG A 588 -47.26 -31.53 2.63
C ARG A 588 -47.47 -30.44 1.58
N ALA A 589 -48.07 -30.78 0.45
CA ALA A 589 -48.38 -29.82 -0.60
C ALA A 589 -49.40 -28.77 -0.12
N VAL A 590 -50.45 -29.21 0.60
CA VAL A 590 -51.47 -28.32 1.15
C VAL A 590 -50.91 -27.40 2.23
N GLU A 591 -50.08 -27.89 3.16
CA GLU A 591 -49.46 -27.05 4.20
C GLU A 591 -48.50 -26.02 3.59
N SER A 592 -47.74 -26.41 2.58
CA SER A 592 -46.88 -25.47 1.82
C SER A 592 -47.72 -24.39 1.13
N LYS A 593 -48.82 -24.77 0.46
CA LYS A 593 -49.77 -23.80 -0.14
C LYS A 593 -50.36 -22.88 0.92
N LYS A 594 -50.83 -23.41 2.06
CA LYS A 594 -51.40 -22.62 3.16
C LYS A 594 -50.40 -21.58 3.65
N TYR A 595 -49.13 -21.96 3.78
CA TYR A 595 -48.09 -21.04 4.16
C TYR A 595 -47.95 -19.89 3.15
N LEU A 596 -47.78 -20.19 1.86
CA LEU A 596 -47.66 -19.16 0.82
C LEU A 596 -48.88 -18.21 0.80
N VAL A 597 -50.09 -18.74 0.98
CA VAL A 597 -51.33 -17.95 1.08
C VAL A 597 -51.33 -17.06 2.32
N SER A 598 -50.89 -17.58 3.47
CA SER A 598 -50.79 -16.80 4.72
C SER A 598 -49.83 -15.61 4.60
N GLN A 599 -48.84 -15.70 3.70
CA GLN A 599 -47.89 -14.61 3.40
C GLN A 599 -48.42 -13.62 2.32
N GLY A 600 -49.67 -13.77 1.90
CA GLY A 600 -50.38 -12.83 1.03
C GLY A 600 -50.38 -13.18 -0.47
N ILE A 601 -50.05 -14.42 -0.86
CA ILE A 601 -50.26 -14.87 -2.24
C ILE A 601 -51.73 -15.29 -2.42
N ASP A 602 -52.38 -14.84 -3.49
CA ASP A 602 -53.73 -15.30 -3.84
C ASP A 602 -53.74 -16.82 -4.05
N GLY A 603 -54.56 -17.52 -3.26
CA GLY A 603 -54.70 -18.99 -3.32
C GLY A 603 -55.21 -19.52 -4.66
N SER A 604 -55.78 -18.66 -5.52
CA SER A 604 -56.13 -19.00 -6.91
C SER A 604 -54.90 -19.25 -7.80
N ARG A 605 -53.73 -18.73 -7.40
CA ARG A 605 -52.46 -18.86 -8.12
C ARG A 605 -51.64 -20.09 -7.74
N ILE A 606 -52.12 -20.87 -6.76
CA ILE A 606 -51.39 -22.00 -6.20
C ILE A 606 -52.29 -23.23 -6.23
N SER A 607 -51.95 -24.25 -7.02
CA SER A 607 -52.50 -25.60 -6.87
C SER A 607 -51.58 -26.45 -5.99
N ALA A 608 -52.11 -27.54 -5.42
CA ALA A 608 -51.35 -28.44 -4.56
C ALA A 608 -51.78 -29.88 -4.82
N SER A 609 -50.80 -30.77 -5.05
CA SER A 609 -51.00 -32.17 -5.40
C SER A 609 -49.94 -33.06 -4.73
N GLY A 610 -50.35 -34.16 -4.13
CA GLY A 610 -49.48 -35.19 -3.58
C GLY A 610 -49.19 -36.31 -4.57
N PHE A 611 -47.92 -36.68 -4.70
CA PHE A 611 -47.46 -37.75 -5.60
C PHE A 611 -47.03 -39.03 -4.86
N GLY A 612 -47.11 -39.02 -3.53
CA GLY A 612 -46.60 -40.08 -2.66
C GLY A 612 -45.15 -40.41 -2.99
N GLU A 613 -44.85 -41.70 -3.07
CA GLU A 613 -43.54 -42.25 -3.39
C GLU A 613 -43.35 -42.56 -4.88
N LYS A 614 -44.29 -42.16 -5.75
CA LYS A 614 -44.27 -42.53 -7.19
C LYS A 614 -43.18 -41.81 -8.00
N GLN A 615 -42.58 -40.77 -7.43
CA GLN A 615 -41.58 -39.91 -8.08
C GLN A 615 -40.40 -39.66 -7.14
N LEU A 616 -39.66 -40.73 -6.84
CA LEU A 616 -38.41 -40.66 -6.07
C LEU A 616 -37.33 -39.94 -6.88
N LYS A 617 -36.46 -39.17 -6.20
CA LYS A 617 -35.29 -38.50 -6.79
C LYS A 617 -34.09 -39.43 -6.94
N ASN A 618 -34.11 -40.57 -6.29
CA ASN A 618 -33.04 -41.57 -6.26
C ASN A 618 -33.64 -42.99 -6.32
N ASN A 619 -32.76 -43.99 -6.31
CA ASN A 619 -33.15 -45.41 -6.41
C ASN A 619 -33.58 -46.02 -5.06
N CYS A 620 -34.03 -45.20 -4.11
CA CYS A 620 -34.47 -45.63 -2.78
C CYS A 620 -35.93 -46.11 -2.81
N ASP A 621 -36.22 -47.08 -3.68
CA ASP A 621 -37.54 -47.68 -3.87
C ASP A 621 -37.97 -48.60 -2.72
N THR A 622 -37.06 -48.91 -1.80
CA THR A 622 -37.23 -49.76 -0.63
C THR A 622 -36.43 -49.18 0.52
N TRP A 623 -36.92 -49.39 1.74
CA TRP A 623 -36.34 -48.75 2.92
C TRP A 623 -34.88 -49.18 3.15
N GLU A 624 -34.58 -50.45 2.96
CA GLU A 624 -33.28 -51.05 3.29
C GLU A 624 -32.16 -50.69 2.31
N LYS A 625 -32.49 -50.18 1.11
CA LYS A 625 -31.50 -49.87 0.07
C LYS A 625 -30.72 -48.58 0.31
N CYS A 626 -31.21 -47.70 1.18
CA CYS A 626 -30.69 -46.35 1.31
C CYS A 626 -30.58 -45.92 2.77
N SER A 627 -29.70 -44.94 3.00
CA SER A 627 -29.57 -44.25 4.28
C SER A 627 -30.77 -43.31 4.54
N GLU A 628 -30.93 -42.91 5.81
CA GLU A 628 -31.95 -41.91 6.20
C GLU A 628 -31.79 -40.58 5.44
N GLU A 629 -30.55 -40.14 5.21
CA GLU A 629 -30.23 -38.91 4.49
C GLU A 629 -30.69 -39.00 3.02
N GLU A 630 -30.51 -40.15 2.38
CA GLU A 630 -30.98 -40.38 1.00
C GLU A 630 -32.51 -40.46 0.92
N HIS A 631 -33.18 -41.06 1.91
CA HIS A 631 -34.64 -41.04 2.01
C HIS A 631 -35.18 -39.62 2.25
N ARG A 632 -34.46 -38.79 3.02
CA ARG A 632 -34.82 -37.38 3.24
C ARG A 632 -34.91 -36.59 1.94
N LEU A 633 -34.06 -36.88 0.96
CA LEU A 633 -34.10 -36.23 -0.36
C LEU A 633 -35.42 -36.44 -1.10
N ASN A 634 -36.15 -37.53 -0.80
CA ASN A 634 -37.46 -37.84 -1.40
C ASN A 634 -38.61 -37.15 -0.67
N ARG A 635 -38.49 -36.93 0.64
CA ARG A 635 -39.47 -36.22 1.47
C ARG A 635 -39.39 -34.71 1.25
N ARG A 636 -39.96 -34.25 0.14
CA ARG A 636 -39.78 -32.88 -0.33
C ARG A 636 -41.07 -32.26 -0.88
N SER A 637 -41.01 -30.95 -1.09
CA SER A 637 -41.95 -30.25 -1.97
C SER A 637 -41.23 -29.58 -3.14
N GLU A 638 -41.86 -29.64 -4.30
CA GLU A 638 -41.43 -28.97 -5.54
C GLU A 638 -42.45 -27.88 -5.90
N PHE A 639 -42.01 -26.80 -6.54
CA PHE A 639 -42.84 -25.62 -6.81
C PHE A 639 -42.80 -25.33 -8.31
N ILE A 640 -43.69 -25.98 -9.06
CA ILE A 640 -43.63 -26.04 -10.52
C ILE A 640 -44.46 -24.92 -11.14
N VAL A 641 -43.89 -24.12 -12.03
CA VAL A 641 -44.63 -23.07 -12.76
C VAL A 641 -45.65 -23.67 -13.72
N VAL A 642 -46.87 -23.14 -13.72
CA VAL A 642 -48.01 -23.56 -14.55
C VAL A 642 -48.72 -22.37 -15.21
N LYS A 643 -49.55 -22.63 -16.24
CA LYS A 643 -50.31 -21.59 -16.98
C LYS A 643 -51.45 -20.93 -16.21
#